data_AF-A0A1A8UJ66-F1
#
_entry.id   AF-A0A1A8UJ66-F1
#
_cell.length_a   1.000
_cell.length_b   1.000
_cell.length_c   1.000
_cell.angle_alpha   90.00
_cell.angle_beta   90.00
_cell.angle_gamma   90.00
#
_symmetry.space_group_name_H-M   'P 1'
#
loop_
_entity.id
_entity.type
_entity.pdbx_description
1 polymer ?
#
loop_
_entity_poly.entity_id
_entity_poly.type
_entity_poly.pdbx_seq_one_letter_code
_entity_poly.pdbx_strand_id
1 'polypeptide(L)'
;MRLELLALSLLLTGCCCVPQRRCHPGDEFLGMCSSAQEVTPTCTEMNLGYCNDVEYTRTIFPNILGHRSRLEVESGAEYLLLSVIHALLNGECSPEIRLVGCSVLASPCRDNKMIKPCRSTCEALRKDCRHAFDAIEMAWPYFLDCDRFFASEEEGCFDPLAGLKARQELALSSLSPEEPSTIIQFTYTSNAQMYSLLKRTAAKCSHISHVYSIGRSTEGRDLLVIEFTDNPGQHELLEPEIKLVGNMHGNEVLGRQLLIYLAQYLCSEYILGNQRIQTIINTTRIHILASMNPDGYELAASEGHLLNGWTNGRTNAQNLDLNRNFPDLTSIFYRNRRSRHYRSDHIPIPDSYWFSKVAPETYAVMKWIRSLPFVQSASLHGGELVISYPFDFSKHPHEEKMFSPTPDEQVFKQLARTYADAHATMSNNDTDRCGASFYRNRGIINGALWYSFAGGMSDFNYLHTNCMEITVELGCDKFPSEAELYPEWKRNKEALLSFLESVHRGIKGVVKDLDGNGIKGATVSVRGIRRDVTTAEDGDYWRLLNPGTHILTATAKGFSKVSKRVYLPHNMNKAGLVDFVLEKVPVEPDINDHLFPTTDTWDRFDPYNQFERYSSPDVAEGDVEREEKPWWWNYFSQSGISPPNWLLRNV
;
A
#
# COMPACT_ATOMS: atom_id res chain seq x y z
N MET A 1 -46.23 -95.64 10.79
CA MET A 1 -45.62 -95.83 12.12
C MET A 1 -45.13 -94.48 12.59
N ARG A 2 -45.46 -94.11 13.84
CA ARG A 2 -45.10 -92.85 14.53
C ARG A 2 -43.58 -92.58 14.42
N LEU A 3 -43.08 -91.35 14.53
CA LEU A 3 -42.87 -90.53 15.74
C LEU A 3 -41.85 -89.45 15.23
N GLU A 4 -41.95 -88.12 15.37
CA GLU A 4 -41.55 -87.31 16.53
C GLU A 4 -41.41 -85.83 16.09
N LEU A 5 -42.01 -84.93 16.87
CA LEU A 5 -41.42 -83.79 17.61
C LEU A 5 -41.15 -82.49 16.84
N LEU A 6 -41.97 -81.49 17.18
CA LEU A 6 -41.66 -80.20 17.86
C LEU A 6 -42.81 -79.22 17.49
N ALA A 7 -43.82 -79.01 18.35
CA ALA A 7 -43.84 -78.11 19.53
C ALA A 7 -43.38 -76.68 19.16
N LEU A 8 -44.08 -75.57 19.42
CA LEU A 8 -45.27 -75.20 20.19
C LEU A 8 -45.70 -73.82 19.61
N SER A 9 -46.96 -73.63 19.18
CA SER A 9 -48.00 -72.81 19.87
C SER A 9 -47.67 -71.30 20.03
N LEU A 10 -48.33 -70.39 19.29
CA LEU A 10 -49.61 -69.70 19.64
C LEU A 10 -49.34 -68.46 20.55
N LEU A 11 -49.84 -67.23 20.38
CA LEU A 11 -50.97 -66.63 19.63
C LEU A 11 -50.82 -65.09 19.56
N LEU A 12 -51.38 -64.53 18.47
CA LEU A 12 -52.21 -63.31 18.36
C LEU A 12 -51.74 -61.98 18.97
N THR A 13 -51.46 -60.99 18.12
CA THR A 13 -52.44 -59.99 17.63
C THR A 13 -51.68 -58.95 16.79
N GLY A 14 -51.88 -58.95 15.46
CA GLY A 14 -51.29 -57.96 14.54
C GLY A 14 -52.39 -57.16 13.86
N CYS A 15 -52.69 -55.99 14.42
CA CYS A 15 -53.61 -55.00 13.85
C CYS A 15 -53.15 -54.52 12.47
N CYS A 16 -54.11 -54.38 11.56
CA CYS A 16 -54.12 -53.50 10.39
C CYS A 16 -52.82 -53.39 9.57
N CYS A 17 -52.60 -54.34 8.66
CA CYS A 17 -51.77 -54.08 7.48
C CYS A 17 -52.49 -53.08 6.56
N VAL A 18 -52.22 -51.78 6.74
CA VAL A 18 -52.32 -50.82 5.63
C VAL A 18 -51.25 -51.24 4.61
N PRO A 19 -51.56 -51.49 3.33
CA PRO A 19 -50.51 -51.79 2.37
C PRO A 19 -49.62 -50.55 2.26
N GLN A 20 -48.30 -50.74 2.40
CA GLN A 20 -47.32 -49.73 2.04
C GLN A 20 -47.68 -49.21 0.65
N ARG A 21 -48.07 -47.93 0.58
CA ARG A 21 -48.22 -47.22 -0.68
C ARG A 21 -46.88 -47.33 -1.40
N ARG A 22 -46.80 -48.18 -2.44
CA ARG A 22 -45.73 -48.07 -3.42
C ARG A 22 -45.97 -46.75 -4.14
N CYS A 23 -45.06 -45.80 -4.00
CA CYS A 23 -45.09 -44.60 -4.81
C CYS A 23 -45.07 -45.00 -6.28
N HIS A 24 -46.09 -44.60 -7.01
CA HIS A 24 -46.07 -44.71 -8.46
C HIS A 24 -45.09 -43.66 -9.02
N PRO A 25 -44.44 -43.91 -10.17
CA PRO A 25 -43.43 -43.00 -10.72
C PRO A 25 -43.94 -41.56 -10.97
N GLY A 26 -45.27 -41.37 -11.08
CA GLY A 26 -45.88 -40.05 -11.21
C GLY A 26 -45.92 -39.22 -9.92
N ASP A 27 -45.94 -39.86 -8.75
CA ASP A 27 -46.02 -39.18 -7.44
C ASP A 27 -44.64 -38.70 -6.94
N GLU A 28 -43.56 -39.25 -7.52
CA GLU A 28 -42.17 -38.80 -7.31
C GLU A 28 -41.94 -37.44 -7.97
N PHE A 29 -42.58 -37.20 -9.12
CA PHE A 29 -42.47 -35.94 -9.87
C PHE A 29 -43.24 -34.77 -9.23
N LEU A 30 -44.16 -35.08 -8.31
CA LEU A 30 -44.99 -34.10 -7.58
C LEU A 30 -44.51 -33.87 -6.14
N GLY A 31 -43.42 -34.51 -5.70
CA GLY A 31 -42.78 -34.24 -4.40
C GLY A 31 -43.57 -34.69 -3.16
N MET A 32 -44.55 -35.58 -3.30
CA MET A 32 -45.45 -35.96 -2.20
C MET A 32 -44.98 -37.15 -1.33
N CYS A 33 -43.87 -37.79 -1.68
CA CYS A 33 -43.19 -38.79 -0.85
C CYS A 33 -41.68 -38.85 -1.16
N SER A 34 -40.86 -38.96 -0.12
CA SER A 34 -39.41 -39.20 -0.23
C SER A 34 -39.02 -40.43 0.60
N SER A 35 -38.44 -41.47 0.00
CA SER A 35 -37.83 -42.57 0.75
C SER A 35 -36.49 -42.11 1.32
N ALA A 36 -36.38 -42.01 2.64
CA ALA A 36 -35.09 -41.75 3.30
C ALA A 36 -34.19 -42.98 3.13
N GLN A 37 -33.26 -42.92 2.18
CA GLN A 37 -32.18 -43.88 2.02
C GLN A 37 -31.11 -43.54 3.06
N GLU A 38 -30.90 -44.39 4.08
CA GLU A 38 -29.78 -44.25 5.02
C GLU A 38 -28.47 -44.52 4.27
N VAL A 39 -27.83 -43.46 3.78
CA VAL A 39 -26.49 -43.51 3.22
C VAL A 39 -25.50 -43.56 4.38
N THR A 40 -24.78 -44.67 4.53
CA THR A 40 -23.68 -44.76 5.51
C THR A 40 -22.60 -43.74 5.14
N PRO A 41 -22.22 -42.82 6.05
CA PRO A 41 -21.29 -41.74 5.73
C PRO A 41 -19.87 -42.31 5.53
N THR A 42 -19.33 -42.13 4.33
CA THR A 42 -17.98 -42.60 3.94
C THR A 42 -17.06 -41.42 3.69
N CYS A 43 -15.78 -41.51 4.05
CA CYS A 43 -14.82 -40.45 3.76
C CYS A 43 -14.66 -40.27 2.23
N THR A 44 -14.93 -39.07 1.72
CA THR A 44 -14.71 -38.67 0.31
C THR A 44 -13.48 -37.79 0.18
N GLU A 45 -12.97 -37.60 -1.04
CA GLU A 45 -11.88 -36.63 -1.28
C GLU A 45 -12.36 -35.20 -1.02
N MET A 46 -11.45 -34.40 -0.45
CA MET A 46 -11.64 -32.97 -0.29
C MET A 46 -11.51 -32.29 -1.65
N ASN A 47 -12.61 -31.71 -2.13
CA ASN A 47 -12.62 -30.93 -3.34
C ASN A 47 -13.65 -29.81 -3.15
N LEU A 48 -13.24 -28.73 -2.49
CA LEU A 48 -14.01 -27.52 -2.28
C LEU A 48 -13.13 -26.36 -2.71
N GLY A 49 -13.49 -25.69 -3.81
CA GLY A 49 -12.61 -24.74 -4.50
C GLY A 49 -11.84 -23.78 -3.59
N TYR A 50 -12.51 -23.22 -2.59
CA TYR A 50 -11.99 -22.21 -1.66
C TYR A 50 -11.31 -22.79 -0.39
N CYS A 51 -11.50 -24.09 -0.14
CA CYS A 51 -10.96 -24.81 1.02
C CYS A 51 -9.96 -25.92 0.62
N ASN A 52 -9.42 -25.87 -0.60
CA ASN A 52 -8.57 -26.93 -1.15
C ASN A 52 -7.13 -26.97 -0.60
N ASP A 53 -6.70 -25.94 0.12
CA ASP A 53 -5.34 -25.78 0.64
C ASP A 53 -5.21 -26.13 2.13
N VAL A 54 -6.23 -26.79 2.71
CA VAL A 54 -6.17 -27.39 4.04
C VAL A 54 -5.26 -28.63 4.05
N GLU A 55 -4.71 -28.99 5.22
CA GLU A 55 -3.62 -30.00 5.31
C GLU A 55 -4.06 -31.47 5.17
N TYR A 56 -5.33 -31.72 4.88
CA TYR A 56 -5.92 -33.04 4.78
C TYR A 56 -6.70 -33.19 3.48
N THR A 57 -6.68 -34.40 2.93
CA THR A 57 -7.20 -34.69 1.59
C THR A 57 -8.56 -35.40 1.60
N ARG A 58 -9.08 -35.74 2.78
CA ARG A 58 -10.34 -36.49 2.94
C ARG A 58 -11.29 -35.83 3.93
N THR A 59 -12.55 -35.73 3.56
CA THR A 59 -13.64 -35.20 4.38
C THR A 59 -14.83 -36.17 4.40
N ILE A 60 -15.90 -35.85 5.12
CA ILE A 60 -17.08 -36.72 5.25
C ILE A 60 -18.36 -35.90 5.23
N PHE A 61 -19.39 -36.45 4.59
CA PHE A 61 -20.74 -35.91 4.58
C PHE A 61 -21.71 -36.90 5.27
N PRO A 62 -22.72 -36.42 6.02
CA PRO A 62 -22.96 -35.01 6.30
C PRO A 62 -21.85 -34.38 7.16
N ASN A 63 -21.52 -33.11 6.91
CA ASN A 63 -20.48 -32.38 7.64
C ASN A 63 -21.00 -31.94 9.04
N ILE A 64 -20.19 -31.20 9.81
CA ILE A 64 -20.57 -30.69 11.14
C ILE A 64 -21.87 -29.86 11.13
N LEU A 65 -22.13 -29.14 10.03
CA LEU A 65 -23.34 -28.31 9.87
C LEU A 65 -24.54 -29.08 9.28
N GLY A 66 -24.35 -30.35 8.91
CA GLY A 66 -25.41 -31.21 8.36
C GLY A 66 -25.54 -31.18 6.83
N HIS A 67 -24.69 -30.45 6.11
CA HIS A 67 -24.68 -30.47 4.63
C HIS A 67 -24.34 -31.88 4.15
N ARG A 68 -25.15 -32.44 3.25
CA ARG A 68 -25.09 -33.85 2.81
C ARG A 68 -24.22 -34.08 1.59
N SER A 69 -23.82 -33.01 0.91
CA SER A 69 -22.97 -33.09 -0.28
C SER A 69 -22.11 -31.84 -0.44
N ARG A 70 -21.05 -31.95 -1.25
CA ARG A 70 -20.22 -30.83 -1.68
C ARG A 70 -21.06 -29.69 -2.28
N LEU A 71 -22.00 -30.01 -3.17
CA LEU A 71 -22.80 -29.02 -3.87
C LEU A 71 -23.62 -28.17 -2.88
N GLU A 72 -24.14 -28.82 -1.84
CA GLU A 72 -24.90 -28.16 -0.77
C GLU A 72 -24.00 -27.19 0.02
N VAL A 73 -22.77 -27.58 0.32
CA VAL A 73 -21.77 -26.69 0.94
C VAL A 73 -21.46 -25.48 0.05
N GLU A 74 -21.13 -25.71 -1.23
CA GLU A 74 -20.74 -24.63 -2.15
C GLU A 74 -21.88 -23.64 -2.43
N SER A 75 -23.14 -24.09 -2.32
CA SER A 75 -24.34 -23.25 -2.41
C SER A 75 -24.75 -22.58 -1.09
N GLY A 76 -24.06 -22.89 0.01
CA GLY A 76 -24.39 -22.41 1.36
C GLY A 76 -23.90 -20.98 1.64
N ALA A 77 -24.62 -20.26 2.49
CA ALA A 77 -24.25 -18.90 2.90
C ALA A 77 -22.95 -18.87 3.72
N GLU A 78 -22.62 -19.96 4.42
CA GLU A 78 -21.39 -20.12 5.20
C GLU A 78 -20.16 -20.18 4.29
N TYR A 79 -20.25 -20.94 3.18
CA TYR A 79 -19.16 -21.05 2.20
C TYR A 79 -18.98 -19.74 1.42
N LEU A 80 -20.09 -19.09 1.04
CA LEU A 80 -20.06 -17.75 0.45
C LEU A 80 -19.40 -16.75 1.39
N LEU A 81 -19.81 -16.71 2.67
CA LEU A 81 -19.20 -15.83 3.67
C LEU A 81 -17.69 -16.06 3.72
N LEU A 82 -17.22 -17.30 3.88
CA LEU A 82 -15.78 -17.58 3.91
C LEU A 82 -15.07 -17.07 2.65
N SER A 83 -15.68 -17.21 1.47
CA SER A 83 -15.10 -16.73 0.20
C SER A 83 -14.86 -15.22 0.14
N VAL A 84 -15.66 -14.43 0.87
CA VAL A 84 -15.60 -12.97 0.86
C VAL A 84 -15.10 -12.37 2.18
N ILE A 85 -14.98 -13.16 3.25
CA ILE A 85 -14.78 -12.65 4.62
C ILE A 85 -13.48 -11.86 4.77
N HIS A 86 -12.42 -12.28 4.09
CA HIS A 86 -11.14 -11.57 4.12
C HIS A 86 -11.25 -10.18 3.47
N ALA A 87 -12.04 -10.06 2.40
CA ALA A 87 -12.34 -8.79 1.75
C ALA A 87 -13.27 -7.92 2.62
N LEU A 88 -14.29 -8.52 3.24
CA LEU A 88 -15.23 -7.79 4.11
C LEU A 88 -14.56 -7.23 5.38
N LEU A 89 -13.59 -7.95 5.94
CA LEU A 89 -12.85 -7.55 7.14
C LEU A 89 -11.58 -6.72 6.83
N ASN A 90 -11.38 -6.29 5.58
CA ASN A 90 -10.25 -5.46 5.16
C ASN A 90 -8.86 -5.98 5.57
N GLY A 91 -8.68 -7.29 5.78
CA GLY A 91 -7.41 -7.87 6.23
C GLY A 91 -7.06 -7.64 7.71
N GLU A 92 -7.96 -7.07 8.53
CA GLU A 92 -7.76 -6.93 9.98
C GLU A 92 -7.83 -8.27 10.74
N CYS A 93 -8.30 -9.32 10.07
CA CYS A 93 -8.27 -10.70 10.55
C CYS A 93 -7.36 -11.55 9.63
N SER A 94 -6.40 -12.26 10.24
CA SER A 94 -5.43 -13.15 9.58
C SER A 94 -6.13 -14.20 8.68
N PRO A 95 -5.47 -14.76 7.62
CA PRO A 95 -6.01 -15.86 6.81
C PRO A 95 -6.40 -17.14 7.59
N GLU A 96 -6.16 -17.15 8.91
CA GLU A 96 -6.57 -18.17 9.87
C GLU A 96 -8.09 -18.38 9.94
N ILE A 97 -8.91 -17.33 9.81
CA ILE A 97 -10.38 -17.47 9.88
C ILE A 97 -10.94 -18.36 8.78
N ARG A 98 -10.33 -18.29 7.60
CA ARG A 98 -10.70 -19.12 6.46
C ARG A 98 -10.40 -20.59 6.73
N LEU A 99 -9.20 -20.91 7.20
CA LEU A 99 -8.79 -22.29 7.47
C LEU A 99 -9.61 -22.92 8.61
N VAL A 100 -9.87 -22.16 9.66
CA VAL A 100 -10.73 -22.58 10.76
C VAL A 100 -12.17 -22.79 10.27
N GLY A 101 -12.72 -21.87 9.48
CA GLY A 101 -14.05 -22.02 8.88
C GLY A 101 -14.15 -23.22 7.94
N CYS A 102 -13.15 -23.42 7.08
CA CYS A 102 -13.07 -24.58 6.19
C CYS A 102 -13.02 -25.90 6.96
N SER A 103 -12.37 -25.94 8.13
CA SER A 103 -12.34 -27.13 8.99
C SER A 103 -13.69 -27.49 9.62
N VAL A 104 -14.62 -26.53 9.72
CA VAL A 104 -16.01 -26.76 10.14
C VAL A 104 -16.86 -27.22 8.97
N LEU A 105 -16.73 -26.57 7.81
CA LEU A 105 -17.50 -26.93 6.61
C LEU A 105 -17.09 -28.26 5.99
N ALA A 106 -15.84 -28.67 6.21
CA ALA A 106 -15.30 -29.85 5.57
C ALA A 106 -14.31 -30.55 6.49
N SER A 107 -14.79 -31.01 7.64
CA SER A 107 -13.91 -31.58 8.67
C SER A 107 -13.13 -32.81 8.19
N PRO A 108 -11.90 -33.02 8.69
CA PRO A 108 -11.11 -34.18 8.33
C PRO A 108 -11.80 -35.49 8.72
N CYS A 109 -11.60 -36.51 7.90
CA CYS A 109 -12.16 -37.83 8.12
C CYS A 109 -11.05 -38.88 8.28
N ARG A 110 -11.14 -39.69 9.34
CA ARG A 110 -10.26 -40.85 9.60
C ARG A 110 -11.12 -42.05 9.96
N ASP A 111 -10.88 -43.19 9.32
CA ASP A 111 -11.63 -44.44 9.54
C ASP A 111 -13.17 -44.28 9.44
N ASN A 112 -13.63 -43.48 8.45
CA ASN A 112 -15.04 -43.10 8.27
C ASN A 112 -15.68 -42.40 9.48
N LYS A 113 -14.86 -41.81 10.35
CA LYS A 113 -15.28 -40.95 11.45
C LYS A 113 -14.80 -39.53 11.21
N MET A 114 -15.69 -38.58 11.48
CA MET A 114 -15.41 -37.15 11.44
C MET A 114 -14.56 -36.76 12.65
N ILE A 115 -13.52 -35.96 12.43
CA ILE A 115 -12.70 -35.36 13.49
C ILE A 115 -13.04 -33.88 13.57
N LYS A 116 -13.46 -33.41 14.74
CA LYS A 116 -13.80 -32.00 14.96
C LYS A 116 -12.54 -31.14 15.09
N PRO A 117 -12.60 -29.85 14.69
CA PRO A 117 -11.51 -28.92 14.93
C PRO A 117 -11.34 -28.58 16.42
N CYS A 118 -10.13 -28.18 16.83
CA CYS A 118 -9.80 -27.88 18.22
C CYS A 118 -10.44 -26.58 18.74
N ARG A 119 -11.05 -26.64 19.93
CA ARG A 119 -11.70 -25.49 20.59
C ARG A 119 -10.71 -24.37 20.91
N SER A 120 -9.52 -24.73 21.38
CA SER A 120 -8.44 -23.78 21.68
C SER A 120 -8.09 -22.90 20.47
N THR A 121 -8.02 -23.48 19.28
CA THR A 121 -7.78 -22.76 18.02
C THR A 121 -8.91 -21.78 17.68
N CYS A 122 -10.17 -22.19 17.89
CA CYS A 122 -11.32 -21.32 17.67
C CYS A 122 -11.36 -20.14 18.65
N GLU A 123 -11.08 -20.37 19.93
CA GLU A 123 -11.09 -19.33 20.96
C GLU A 123 -9.99 -18.29 20.72
N ALA A 124 -8.79 -18.73 20.33
CA ALA A 124 -7.70 -17.85 19.91
C ALA A 124 -8.11 -16.98 18.72
N LEU A 125 -8.63 -17.61 17.66
CA LEU A 125 -9.12 -16.88 16.48
C LEU A 125 -10.21 -15.86 16.84
N ARG A 126 -11.16 -16.25 17.70
CA ARG A 126 -12.23 -15.38 18.15
C ARG A 126 -11.66 -14.17 18.89
N LYS A 127 -10.70 -14.36 19.78
CA LYS A 127 -10.04 -13.27 20.48
C LYS A 127 -9.37 -12.30 19.51
N ASP A 128 -8.68 -12.83 18.50
CA ASP A 128 -7.88 -12.02 17.57
C ASP A 128 -8.74 -11.30 16.54
N CYS A 129 -9.82 -11.91 16.05
CA CYS A 129 -10.63 -11.35 14.97
C CYS A 129 -11.92 -10.65 15.40
N ARG A 130 -12.33 -10.75 16.68
CA ARG A 130 -13.62 -10.19 17.14
C ARG A 130 -13.78 -8.70 16.83
N HIS A 131 -12.71 -7.93 17.03
CA HIS A 131 -12.71 -6.48 16.80
C HIS A 131 -13.03 -6.12 15.35
N ALA A 132 -12.56 -6.89 14.37
CA ALA A 132 -12.81 -6.65 12.95
C ALA A 132 -14.29 -6.85 12.58
N PHE A 133 -14.98 -7.83 13.19
CA PHE A 133 -16.42 -8.00 13.01
C PHE A 133 -17.22 -6.91 13.72
N ASP A 134 -16.75 -6.46 14.89
CA ASP A 134 -17.33 -5.32 15.60
C ASP A 134 -17.25 -4.04 14.75
N ALA A 135 -16.13 -3.80 14.07
CA ALA A 135 -15.90 -2.61 13.23
C ALA A 135 -16.87 -2.47 12.04
N ILE A 136 -17.37 -3.58 11.51
CA ILE A 136 -18.35 -3.58 10.40
C ILE A 136 -19.78 -3.90 10.85
N GLU A 137 -20.04 -3.89 12.16
CA GLU A 137 -21.34 -4.20 12.76
C GLU A 137 -21.89 -5.59 12.39
N MET A 138 -21.01 -6.54 12.05
CA MET A 138 -21.38 -7.90 11.68
C MET A 138 -21.38 -8.80 12.92
N ALA A 139 -22.41 -9.63 13.10
CA ALA A 139 -22.44 -10.63 14.16
C ALA A 139 -21.38 -11.72 13.93
N TRP A 140 -20.87 -12.31 15.01
CA TRP A 140 -19.91 -13.41 14.89
C TRP A 140 -20.56 -14.62 14.21
N PRO A 141 -19.93 -15.23 13.19
CA PRO A 141 -20.56 -16.31 12.43
C PRO A 141 -20.92 -17.50 13.33
N TYR A 142 -22.16 -17.98 13.25
CA TYR A 142 -22.65 -19.02 14.16
C TYR A 142 -21.85 -20.32 14.05
N PHE A 143 -21.40 -20.69 12.84
CA PHE A 143 -20.60 -21.90 12.61
C PHE A 143 -19.17 -21.80 13.17
N LEU A 144 -18.76 -20.62 13.65
CA LEU A 144 -17.54 -20.39 14.41
C LEU A 144 -17.81 -20.27 15.92
N ASP A 145 -18.93 -20.85 16.40
CA ASP A 145 -19.19 -21.01 17.82
C ASP A 145 -18.33 -22.14 18.41
N CYS A 146 -17.32 -21.75 19.18
CA CYS A 146 -16.30 -22.63 19.74
C CYS A 146 -16.87 -23.69 20.70
N ASP A 147 -18.03 -23.43 21.33
CA ASP A 147 -18.64 -24.40 22.25
C ASP A 147 -19.45 -25.47 21.51
N ARG A 148 -19.96 -25.14 20.32
CA ARG A 148 -20.90 -25.99 19.57
C ARG A 148 -20.22 -26.91 18.55
N PHE A 149 -19.24 -26.38 17.83
CA PHE A 149 -18.69 -27.05 16.64
C PHE A 149 -17.25 -27.56 16.80
N PHE A 150 -16.62 -27.25 17.93
CA PHE A 150 -15.24 -27.61 18.21
C PHE A 150 -15.13 -28.55 19.41
N ALA A 151 -14.11 -29.40 19.42
CA ALA A 151 -13.85 -30.40 20.46
C ALA A 151 -12.66 -29.98 21.32
N SER A 152 -12.60 -30.48 22.57
CA SER A 152 -11.42 -30.31 23.41
C SER A 152 -10.27 -31.20 22.92
N GLU A 153 -9.05 -30.94 23.38
CA GLU A 153 -7.90 -31.79 23.06
C GLU A 153 -8.06 -33.22 23.63
N GLU A 154 -8.73 -33.34 24.78
CA GLU A 154 -9.03 -34.63 25.44
C GLU A 154 -10.00 -35.50 24.62
N GLU A 155 -10.89 -34.89 23.83
CA GLU A 155 -11.85 -35.56 22.95
C GLU A 155 -11.23 -36.01 21.61
N GLY A 156 -9.99 -35.62 21.32
CA GLY A 156 -9.31 -35.90 20.06
C GLY A 156 -9.76 -34.96 18.95
N CYS A 157 -9.15 -33.77 18.89
CA CYS A 157 -9.43 -32.74 17.90
C CYS A 157 -8.31 -32.58 16.86
N PHE A 158 -8.62 -31.89 15.76
CA PHE A 158 -7.66 -31.51 14.73
C PHE A 158 -7.38 -30.00 14.79
N ASP A 159 -6.11 -29.58 14.89
CA ASP A 159 -5.74 -28.16 14.81
C ASP A 159 -5.60 -27.76 13.33
N PRO A 160 -6.53 -26.95 12.76
CA PRO A 160 -6.44 -26.52 11.36
C PRO A 160 -5.28 -25.56 11.08
N LEU A 161 -4.64 -25.01 12.12
CA LEU A 161 -3.50 -24.10 12.00
C LEU A 161 -2.17 -24.79 12.30
N ALA A 162 -2.15 -26.10 12.58
CA ALA A 162 -0.95 -26.78 13.06
C ALA A 162 0.23 -26.65 12.08
N GLY A 163 0.05 -26.88 10.78
CA GLY A 163 1.15 -26.71 9.84
C GLY A 163 1.40 -25.27 9.38
N LEU A 164 0.48 -24.33 9.58
CA LEU A 164 0.83 -22.90 9.50
C LEU A 164 1.74 -22.50 10.67
N LYS A 165 1.40 -22.93 11.88
CA LYS A 165 2.24 -22.74 13.08
C LYS A 165 3.57 -23.44 12.91
N ALA A 166 3.61 -24.68 12.40
CA ALA A 166 4.86 -25.40 12.16
C ALA A 166 5.70 -24.76 11.06
N ARG A 167 5.11 -24.19 9.99
CA ARG A 167 5.83 -23.42 8.97
C ARG A 167 6.33 -22.09 9.50
N GLN A 168 5.55 -21.41 10.34
CA GLN A 168 5.98 -20.22 11.07
C GLN A 168 7.08 -20.56 12.06
N GLU A 169 6.98 -21.65 12.81
CA GLU A 169 7.98 -22.15 13.74
C GLU A 169 9.23 -22.61 13.00
N LEU A 170 9.12 -23.24 11.82
CA LEU A 170 10.26 -23.56 10.95
C LEU A 170 10.93 -22.30 10.39
N ALA A 171 10.13 -21.30 10.00
CA ALA A 171 10.61 -19.99 9.56
C ALA A 171 11.22 -19.17 10.73
N LEU A 172 10.69 -19.35 11.94
CA LEU A 172 11.19 -18.75 13.17
C LEU A 172 12.35 -19.53 13.76
N SER A 173 12.49 -20.83 13.51
CA SER A 173 13.58 -21.70 14.00
C SER A 173 14.75 -21.75 13.01
N SER A 174 14.52 -21.39 11.74
CA SER A 174 15.58 -20.97 10.82
C SER A 174 16.18 -19.61 11.19
N LEU A 175 15.61 -18.93 12.19
CA LEU A 175 16.18 -17.77 12.85
C LEU A 175 16.57 -18.21 14.26
N SER A 176 17.87 -18.22 14.56
CA SER A 176 18.32 -18.58 15.90
C SER A 176 17.74 -17.59 16.94
N PRO A 177 17.15 -18.06 18.05
CA PRO A 177 16.63 -17.18 19.11
C PRO A 177 17.73 -16.42 19.88
N GLU A 178 19.00 -16.65 19.57
CA GLU A 178 20.16 -16.14 20.30
C GLU A 178 21.07 -15.20 19.50
N GLU A 179 20.74 -14.84 18.26
CA GLU A 179 21.56 -13.87 17.52
C GLU A 179 21.09 -12.42 17.72
N PRO A 180 22.01 -11.49 17.98
CA PRO A 180 21.68 -10.10 18.23
C PRO A 180 20.94 -9.53 17.01
N SER A 181 19.91 -8.72 17.30
CA SER A 181 19.01 -8.01 16.37
C SER A 181 19.67 -7.01 15.38
N THR A 182 20.93 -7.24 15.02
CA THR A 182 21.83 -6.32 14.31
C THR A 182 22.35 -6.85 12.96
N ILE A 183 22.01 -8.09 12.56
CA ILE A 183 22.43 -8.62 11.25
C ILE A 183 21.29 -8.44 10.24
N ILE A 184 21.40 -7.40 9.40
CA ILE A 184 20.56 -7.23 8.21
C ILE A 184 20.81 -8.44 7.29
N GLN A 185 19.76 -9.19 6.97
CA GLN A 185 19.84 -10.30 6.01
C GLN A 185 19.70 -9.75 4.59
N PHE A 186 20.68 -10.05 3.74
CA PHE A 186 20.74 -9.60 2.35
C PHE A 186 20.16 -10.66 1.41
N THR A 187 18.84 -10.83 1.46
CA THR A 187 18.08 -11.81 0.66
C THR A 187 16.84 -11.17 0.06
N TYR A 188 16.25 -11.79 -0.97
CA TYR A 188 15.01 -11.29 -1.53
C TYR A 188 13.83 -11.54 -0.60
N THR A 189 12.98 -10.51 -0.47
CA THR A 189 11.84 -10.49 0.43
C THR A 189 10.52 -10.44 -0.35
N SER A 190 9.72 -11.50 -0.23
CA SER A 190 8.32 -11.52 -0.71
C SER A 190 7.51 -10.36 -0.10
N ASN A 191 6.34 -10.02 -0.67
CA ASN A 191 5.51 -8.97 -0.09
C ASN A 191 5.13 -9.25 1.38
N ALA A 192 4.76 -10.48 1.70
CA ALA A 192 4.42 -10.87 3.07
C ALA A 192 5.61 -10.69 4.04
N GLN A 193 6.81 -11.10 3.62
CA GLN A 193 8.02 -10.91 4.42
C GLN A 193 8.38 -9.43 4.57
N MET A 194 8.29 -8.65 3.50
CA MET A 194 8.51 -7.20 3.53
C MET A 194 7.57 -6.53 4.54
N TYR A 195 6.27 -6.83 4.51
CA TYR A 195 5.30 -6.28 5.46
C TYR A 195 5.63 -6.66 6.90
N SER A 196 5.93 -7.93 7.15
CA SER A 196 6.32 -8.38 8.49
C SER A 196 7.59 -7.70 8.98
N LEU A 197 8.57 -7.51 8.09
CA LEU A 197 9.85 -6.91 8.42
C LEU A 197 9.70 -5.43 8.76
N LEU A 198 8.98 -4.65 7.93
CA LEU A 198 8.73 -3.24 8.19
C LEU A 198 7.93 -3.03 9.49
N LYS A 199 6.88 -3.83 9.72
CA LYS A 199 6.10 -3.79 10.98
C LYS A 199 6.98 -4.14 12.20
N ARG A 200 7.87 -5.13 12.07
CA ARG A 200 8.82 -5.50 13.14
C ARG A 200 9.84 -4.41 13.41
N THR A 201 10.40 -3.80 12.36
CA THR A 201 11.32 -2.66 12.48
C THR A 201 10.64 -1.50 13.20
N ALA A 202 9.41 -1.16 12.83
CA ALA A 202 8.64 -0.11 13.49
C ALA A 202 8.33 -0.46 14.96
N ALA A 203 7.95 -1.70 15.26
CA ALA A 203 7.73 -2.14 16.65
C ALA A 203 9.00 -2.03 17.51
N LYS A 204 10.18 -2.34 16.94
CA LYS A 204 11.48 -2.22 17.63
C LYS A 204 11.83 -0.75 17.93
N CYS A 205 11.48 0.16 17.04
CA CYS A 205 11.79 1.58 17.12
C CYS A 205 10.52 2.44 17.21
N SER A 206 9.53 2.03 18.00
CA SER A 206 8.19 2.63 18.01
C SER A 206 8.14 4.08 18.48
N HIS A 207 9.15 4.53 19.22
CA HIS A 207 9.33 5.92 19.65
C HIS A 207 9.83 6.84 18.53
N ILE A 208 10.36 6.28 17.44
CA ILE A 208 10.87 7.06 16.30
C ILE A 208 10.35 6.57 14.94
N SER A 209 9.42 5.63 14.91
CA SER A 209 8.93 5.08 13.64
C SER A 209 7.52 4.53 13.75
N HIS A 210 6.81 4.61 12.63
CA HIS A 210 5.44 4.14 12.50
C HIS A 210 5.19 3.68 11.05
N VAL A 211 4.26 2.76 10.88
CA VAL A 211 3.97 2.13 9.59
C VAL A 211 2.52 2.38 9.23
N TYR A 212 2.29 2.83 8.01
CA TYR A 212 0.95 3.10 7.49
C TYR A 212 0.83 2.70 6.02
N SER A 213 -0.40 2.45 5.57
CA SER A 213 -0.69 2.16 4.16
C SER A 213 -1.20 3.44 3.48
N ILE A 214 -0.73 3.73 2.27
CA ILE A 214 -1.22 4.87 1.47
C ILE A 214 -2.32 4.48 0.49
N GLY A 215 -2.63 3.19 0.41
CA GLY A 215 -3.60 2.62 -0.52
C GLY A 215 -3.27 1.17 -0.82
N ARG A 216 -4.02 0.59 -1.76
CA ARG A 216 -3.83 -0.80 -2.20
C ARG A 216 -3.52 -0.85 -3.69
N SER A 217 -2.74 -1.85 -4.07
CA SER A 217 -2.48 -2.20 -5.46
C SER A 217 -3.73 -2.75 -6.13
N THR A 218 -3.64 -3.01 -7.43
CA THR A 218 -4.71 -3.62 -8.21
C THR A 218 -5.16 -4.97 -7.64
N GLU A 219 -4.22 -5.80 -7.17
CA GLU A 219 -4.52 -7.09 -6.55
C GLU A 219 -4.77 -7.00 -5.03
N GLY A 220 -4.94 -5.79 -4.49
CA GLY A 220 -5.32 -5.57 -3.09
C GLY A 220 -4.16 -5.61 -2.09
N ARG A 221 -2.91 -5.54 -2.54
CA ARG A 221 -1.73 -5.52 -1.66
C ARG A 221 -1.48 -4.10 -1.14
N ASP A 222 -1.17 -3.94 0.14
CA ASP A 222 -0.92 -2.63 0.74
C ASP A 222 0.34 -1.97 0.17
N LEU A 223 0.22 -0.68 -0.19
CA LEU A 223 1.37 0.19 -0.45
C LEU A 223 1.86 0.72 0.90
N LEU A 224 2.71 -0.06 1.52
CA LEU A 224 3.14 0.15 2.90
C LEU A 224 4.32 1.12 2.98
N VAL A 225 4.16 2.17 3.80
CA VAL A 225 5.18 3.17 4.10
C VAL A 225 5.64 2.99 5.55
N ILE A 226 6.95 3.07 5.78
CA ILE A 226 7.52 3.27 7.12
C ILE A 226 8.02 4.71 7.25
N GLU A 227 7.61 5.39 8.31
CA GLU A 227 8.11 6.72 8.68
C GLU A 227 9.17 6.64 9.77
N PHE A 228 10.13 7.56 9.74
CA PHE A 228 11.12 7.80 10.79
C PHE A 228 11.20 9.29 11.11
N THR A 229 11.02 9.65 12.38
CA THR A 229 11.12 11.00 12.99
C THR A 229 11.13 10.81 14.50
N ASP A 230 11.57 11.78 15.30
CA ASP A 230 11.40 11.76 16.76
C ASP A 230 9.95 11.98 17.25
N ASN A 231 9.02 12.36 16.35
CA ASN A 231 7.59 12.46 16.67
C ASN A 231 6.68 11.80 15.59
N PRO A 232 6.60 10.45 15.55
CA PRO A 232 5.87 9.73 14.49
C PRO A 232 4.39 10.10 14.39
N GLY A 233 3.89 10.17 13.15
CA GLY A 233 2.47 10.43 12.84
C GLY A 233 2.09 11.91 12.78
N GLN A 234 2.96 12.83 13.16
CA GLN A 234 2.68 14.26 13.16
C GLN A 234 3.75 15.04 12.40
N HIS A 235 3.33 16.11 11.74
CA HIS A 235 4.24 17.07 11.14
C HIS A 235 4.69 18.07 12.20
N GLU A 236 5.98 18.36 12.29
CA GLU A 236 6.53 19.35 13.20
C GLU A 236 6.99 20.62 12.45
N LEU A 237 6.72 21.77 13.05
CA LEU A 237 7.04 23.07 12.47
C LEU A 237 8.54 23.18 12.12
N LEU A 238 8.84 23.56 10.89
CA LEU A 238 10.19 23.66 10.31
C LEU A 238 10.91 22.32 10.13
N GLU A 239 10.30 21.18 10.43
CA GLU A 239 10.85 19.85 10.14
C GLU A 239 10.56 19.44 8.69
N PRO A 240 11.57 19.32 7.81
CA PRO A 240 11.33 18.95 6.43
C PRO A 240 10.90 17.49 6.28
N GLU A 241 9.94 17.28 5.38
CA GLU A 241 9.47 15.97 4.95
C GLU A 241 10.26 15.48 3.72
N ILE A 242 10.83 14.28 3.77
CA ILE A 242 11.51 13.63 2.65
C ILE A 242 10.92 12.25 2.40
N LYS A 243 10.78 11.85 1.13
CA LYS A 243 10.33 10.51 0.76
C LYS A 243 11.23 9.79 -0.22
N LEU A 244 11.41 8.49 0.02
CA LEU A 244 12.07 7.56 -0.90
C LEU A 244 11.05 6.55 -1.40
N VAL A 245 10.99 6.37 -2.72
CA VAL A 245 10.07 5.43 -3.39
C VAL A 245 10.91 4.41 -4.15
N GLY A 246 10.63 3.13 -3.96
CA GLY A 246 11.29 2.06 -4.68
C GLY A 246 10.31 1.22 -5.49
N ASN A 247 10.84 0.55 -6.52
CA ASN A 247 10.17 -0.57 -7.16
C ASN A 247 8.77 -0.20 -7.68
N MET A 248 8.68 0.98 -8.34
CA MET A 248 7.51 1.34 -9.13
C MET A 248 7.42 0.52 -10.42
N HIS A 249 8.55 0.02 -10.91
CA HIS A 249 8.58 -1.12 -11.82
C HIS A 249 8.91 -2.37 -11.00
N GLY A 250 8.04 -3.38 -11.05
CA GLY A 250 8.14 -4.53 -10.16
C GLY A 250 9.40 -5.36 -10.35
N ASN A 251 9.97 -5.39 -11.56
CA ASN A 251 11.23 -6.08 -11.87
C ASN A 251 12.50 -5.27 -11.59
N GLU A 252 12.39 -4.01 -11.19
CA GLU A 252 13.52 -3.18 -10.76
C GLU A 252 13.65 -3.29 -9.23
N VAL A 253 14.29 -4.37 -8.80
CA VAL A 253 14.17 -4.91 -7.43
C VAL A 253 15.20 -4.34 -6.47
N LEU A 254 16.35 -3.90 -6.96
CA LEU A 254 17.43 -3.42 -6.08
C LEU A 254 16.95 -2.25 -5.18
N GLY A 255 16.18 -1.31 -5.74
CA GLY A 255 15.60 -0.20 -4.98
C GLY A 255 14.71 -0.67 -3.82
N ARG A 256 13.90 -1.72 -4.03
CA ARG A 256 13.06 -2.33 -2.98
C ARG A 256 13.93 -2.82 -1.82
N GLN A 257 14.95 -3.60 -2.12
CA GLN A 257 15.79 -4.21 -1.09
C GLN A 257 16.62 -3.15 -0.35
N LEU A 258 17.21 -2.18 -1.05
CA LEU A 258 17.96 -1.08 -0.43
C LEU A 258 17.11 -0.29 0.57
N LEU A 259 15.85 -0.02 0.25
CA LEU A 259 14.94 0.72 1.15
C LEU A 259 14.54 -0.10 2.38
N ILE A 260 14.36 -1.41 2.23
CA ILE A 260 14.14 -2.33 3.37
C ILE A 260 15.37 -2.39 4.28
N TYR A 261 16.58 -2.44 3.70
CA TYR A 261 17.83 -2.40 4.47
C TYR A 261 18.05 -1.06 5.15
N LEU A 262 17.73 0.04 4.47
CA LEU A 262 17.81 1.38 5.04
C LEU A 262 16.89 1.53 6.25
N ALA A 263 15.65 1.07 6.18
CA ALA A 263 14.72 1.12 7.32
C ALA A 263 15.27 0.38 8.56
N GLN A 264 15.81 -0.83 8.37
CA GLN A 264 16.44 -1.60 9.45
C GLN A 264 17.70 -0.89 9.99
N TYR A 265 18.53 -0.35 9.10
CA TYR A 265 19.75 0.37 9.45
C TYR A 265 19.48 1.62 10.27
N LEU A 266 18.50 2.45 9.85
CA LEU A 266 18.08 3.65 10.57
C LEU A 266 17.65 3.32 12.01
N CYS A 267 16.77 2.32 12.17
CA CYS A 267 16.33 1.87 13.48
C CYS A 267 17.49 1.33 14.35
N SER A 268 18.32 0.45 13.79
CA SER A 268 19.42 -0.17 14.54
C SER A 268 20.47 0.84 14.97
N GLU A 269 20.92 1.70 14.07
CA GLU A 269 21.96 2.69 14.35
C GLU A 269 21.48 3.79 15.31
N TYR A 270 20.19 4.15 15.25
CA TYR A 270 19.60 5.07 16.21
C TYR A 270 19.66 4.53 17.64
N ILE A 271 19.24 3.27 17.84
CA ILE A 271 19.30 2.58 19.14
C ILE A 271 20.75 2.46 19.63
N LEU A 272 21.70 2.20 18.72
CA LEU A 272 23.13 2.11 19.05
C LEU A 272 23.78 3.47 19.36
N GLY A 273 23.06 4.59 19.23
CA GLY A 273 23.59 5.92 19.56
C GLY A 273 24.42 6.58 18.46
N ASN A 274 24.28 6.14 17.20
CA ASN A 274 24.98 6.75 16.07
C ASN A 274 24.52 8.20 15.87
N GLN A 275 25.41 9.15 16.18
CA GLN A 275 25.10 10.59 16.17
C GLN A 275 24.62 11.10 14.81
N ARG A 276 25.14 10.57 13.71
CA ARG A 276 24.72 10.96 12.36
C ARG A 276 23.25 10.57 12.12
N ILE A 277 22.91 9.33 12.46
CA ILE A 277 21.56 8.78 12.26
C ILE A 277 20.55 9.43 13.22
N GLN A 278 20.94 9.65 14.49
CA GLN A 278 20.11 10.40 15.43
C GLN A 278 19.85 11.83 14.96
N THR A 279 20.85 12.51 14.40
CA THR A 279 20.66 13.84 13.83
C THR A 279 19.72 13.82 12.63
N ILE A 280 19.87 12.84 11.72
CA ILE A 280 18.99 12.70 10.56
C ILE A 280 17.54 12.51 11.00
N ILE A 281 17.28 11.58 11.93
CA ILE A 281 15.91 11.26 12.40
C ILE A 281 15.29 12.36 13.25
N ASN A 282 16.04 12.98 14.18
CA ASN A 282 15.49 14.02 15.08
C ASN A 282 15.35 15.40 14.41
N THR A 283 15.62 15.51 13.12
CA THR A 283 15.52 16.79 12.40
C THR A 283 14.80 16.67 11.08
N THR A 284 14.35 15.46 10.73
CA THR A 284 13.79 15.15 9.42
C THR A 284 12.75 14.08 9.57
N ARG A 285 11.59 14.31 8.98
CA ARG A 285 10.58 13.28 8.84
C ARG A 285 10.74 12.55 7.52
N ILE A 286 11.14 11.28 7.64
CA ILE A 286 11.57 10.44 6.52
C ILE A 286 10.50 9.40 6.25
N HIS A 287 10.03 9.32 5.03
CA HIS A 287 9.06 8.32 4.60
C HIS A 287 9.63 7.38 3.53
N ILE A 288 9.51 6.07 3.75
CA ILE A 288 10.07 5.06 2.85
C ILE A 288 8.96 4.16 2.33
N LEU A 289 8.68 4.25 1.03
CA LEU A 289 7.82 3.33 0.29
C LEU A 289 8.70 2.34 -0.47
N ALA A 290 8.92 1.16 0.11
CA ALA A 290 9.85 0.18 -0.46
C ALA A 290 9.37 -0.40 -1.80
N SER A 291 8.06 -0.54 -2.00
CA SER A 291 7.47 -1.07 -3.23
C SER A 291 6.18 -0.35 -3.56
N MET A 292 6.22 0.47 -4.62
CA MET A 292 5.02 1.08 -5.21
C MET A 292 4.26 0.10 -6.10
N ASN A 293 4.93 -0.89 -6.71
CA ASN A 293 4.32 -1.93 -7.54
C ASN A 293 4.56 -3.34 -6.96
N PRO A 294 3.90 -3.68 -5.82
CA PRO A 294 4.08 -4.99 -5.20
C PRO A 294 3.55 -6.14 -6.06
N ASP A 295 2.57 -5.89 -6.95
CA ASP A 295 1.98 -6.90 -7.83
C ASP A 295 2.96 -7.31 -8.94
N GLY A 296 3.56 -6.32 -9.62
CA GLY A 296 4.60 -6.57 -10.62
C GLY A 296 5.84 -7.25 -10.03
N TYR A 297 6.16 -6.98 -8.76
CA TYR A 297 7.27 -7.64 -8.07
C TYR A 297 7.03 -9.15 -7.90
N GLU A 298 5.84 -9.59 -7.48
CA GLU A 298 5.56 -11.03 -7.33
C GLU A 298 5.68 -11.76 -8.68
N LEU A 299 5.22 -11.13 -9.76
CA LEU A 299 5.39 -11.67 -11.10
C LEU A 299 6.88 -11.81 -11.46
N ALA A 300 7.66 -10.75 -11.28
CA ALA A 300 9.11 -10.77 -11.55
C ALA A 300 9.85 -11.80 -10.67
N ALA A 301 9.47 -11.91 -9.40
CA ALA A 301 10.09 -12.82 -8.44
C ALA A 301 9.76 -14.29 -8.74
N SER A 302 8.57 -14.58 -9.27
CA SER A 302 8.15 -15.94 -9.63
C SER A 302 8.99 -16.55 -10.77
N GLU A 303 9.51 -15.72 -11.68
CA GLU A 303 10.39 -16.15 -12.78
C GLU A 303 11.86 -16.19 -12.37
N GLY A 304 12.24 -15.44 -11.33
CA GLY A 304 13.58 -15.37 -10.77
C GLY A 304 14.58 -14.54 -11.57
N HIS A 305 15.77 -14.32 -10.99
CA HIS A 305 16.81 -13.42 -11.51
C HIS A 305 17.38 -13.79 -12.90
N LEU A 306 17.25 -15.05 -13.34
CA LEU A 306 17.84 -15.53 -14.60
C LEU A 306 16.89 -15.46 -15.80
N LEU A 307 15.58 -15.36 -15.56
CA LEU A 307 14.55 -15.57 -16.59
C LEU A 307 13.52 -14.44 -16.69
N ASN A 308 13.53 -13.45 -15.79
CA ASN A 308 12.51 -12.41 -15.74
C ASN A 308 12.47 -11.42 -16.92
N GLY A 309 13.38 -11.55 -17.89
CA GLY A 309 13.46 -10.66 -19.05
C GLY A 309 13.58 -9.18 -18.68
N TRP A 310 13.68 -8.30 -19.68
CA TRP A 310 13.80 -6.86 -19.41
C TRP A 310 12.48 -6.20 -18.98
N THR A 311 11.36 -6.93 -19.10
CA THR A 311 9.99 -6.38 -19.09
C THR A 311 8.97 -7.15 -18.25
N ASN A 312 9.17 -8.44 -17.93
CA ASN A 312 8.17 -9.16 -17.12
C ASN A 312 8.15 -8.61 -15.70
N GLY A 313 6.96 -8.37 -15.15
CA GLY A 313 6.78 -7.73 -13.85
C GLY A 313 7.11 -6.23 -13.83
N ARG A 314 7.44 -5.59 -14.96
CA ARG A 314 7.66 -4.13 -15.02
C ARG A 314 6.38 -3.36 -14.74
N THR A 315 5.30 -3.68 -15.44
CA THR A 315 3.99 -3.01 -15.32
C THR A 315 3.25 -3.45 -14.06
N ASN A 316 2.21 -2.73 -13.67
CA ASN A 316 1.28 -3.20 -12.63
C ASN A 316 0.41 -4.37 -13.15
N ALA A 317 -0.45 -4.93 -12.30
CA ALA A 317 -1.33 -6.04 -12.68
C ALA A 317 -2.34 -5.71 -13.80
N GLN A 318 -2.55 -4.42 -14.09
CA GLN A 318 -3.38 -3.95 -15.21
C GLN A 318 -2.60 -3.72 -16.51
N ASN A 319 -1.32 -4.12 -16.55
CA ASN A 319 -0.38 -3.85 -17.64
C ASN A 319 -0.16 -2.36 -17.92
N LEU A 320 -0.25 -1.51 -16.89
CA LEU A 320 0.08 -0.09 -16.97
C LEU A 320 1.52 0.14 -16.47
N ASP A 321 2.29 0.92 -17.22
CA ASP A 321 3.58 1.44 -16.74
C ASP A 321 3.28 2.62 -15.79
N LEU A 322 3.53 2.42 -14.49
CA LEU A 322 3.22 3.42 -13.46
C LEU A 322 4.01 4.72 -13.67
N ASN A 323 5.20 4.66 -14.29
CA ASN A 323 6.00 5.84 -14.60
C ASN A 323 5.62 6.48 -15.96
N ARG A 324 4.46 6.09 -16.51
CA ARG A 324 3.77 6.74 -17.65
C ARG A 324 2.32 7.09 -17.31
N ASN A 325 1.91 6.88 -16.05
CA ASN A 325 0.52 6.97 -15.64
C ASN A 325 0.19 8.25 -14.85
N PHE A 326 1.19 9.08 -14.50
CA PHE A 326 0.94 10.37 -13.85
C PHE A 326 0.42 11.41 -14.87
N PRO A 327 -0.26 12.48 -14.41
CA PRO A 327 -0.70 13.55 -15.30
C PRO A 327 0.47 14.22 -16.02
N ASP A 328 0.37 14.41 -17.33
CA ASP A 328 1.34 15.19 -18.11
C ASP A 328 1.14 16.70 -17.86
N LEU A 329 1.76 17.19 -16.79
CA LEU A 329 1.80 18.61 -16.44
C LEU A 329 2.91 19.35 -17.21
N THR A 330 3.89 18.63 -17.73
CA THR A 330 5.05 19.21 -18.45
C THR A 330 4.62 19.82 -19.78
N SER A 331 3.70 19.18 -20.51
CA SER A 331 3.05 19.78 -21.70
C SER A 331 2.33 21.09 -21.36
N ILE A 332 1.60 21.13 -20.24
CA ILE A 332 0.88 22.32 -19.79
C ILE A 332 1.87 23.44 -19.44
N PHE A 333 2.95 23.09 -18.72
CA PHE A 333 4.04 24.01 -18.41
C PHE A 333 4.63 24.61 -19.69
N TYR A 334 4.99 23.80 -20.69
CA TYR A 334 5.56 24.31 -21.94
C TYR A 334 4.63 25.21 -22.73
N ARG A 335 3.33 24.88 -22.78
CA ARG A 335 2.30 25.70 -23.44
C ARG A 335 2.17 27.07 -22.78
N ASN A 336 2.22 27.11 -21.44
CA ASN A 336 1.87 28.31 -20.68
C ASN A 336 3.07 29.11 -20.16
N ARG A 337 4.31 28.60 -20.24
CA ARG A 337 5.53 29.26 -19.69
C ARG A 337 5.84 30.66 -20.24
N ARG A 338 5.22 31.05 -21.35
CA ARG A 338 5.36 32.38 -21.96
C ARG A 338 4.36 33.40 -21.40
N SER A 339 3.29 32.93 -20.76
CA SER A 339 2.33 33.79 -20.07
C SER A 339 2.96 34.31 -18.77
N ARG A 340 2.90 35.62 -18.55
CA ARG A 340 3.39 36.24 -17.30
C ARG A 340 2.50 35.95 -16.09
N HIS A 341 1.23 35.62 -16.32
CA HIS A 341 0.23 35.42 -15.27
C HIS A 341 0.01 33.94 -14.94
N TYR A 342 0.67 33.02 -15.64
CA TYR A 342 0.51 31.60 -15.40
C TYR A 342 1.53 31.10 -14.38
N ARG A 343 1.04 30.44 -13.32
CA ARG A 343 1.87 29.80 -12.30
C ARG A 343 2.53 28.55 -12.86
N SER A 344 3.85 28.46 -12.72
CA SER A 344 4.64 27.29 -13.10
C SER A 344 4.78 26.27 -11.96
N ASP A 345 4.35 26.63 -10.76
CA ASP A 345 4.18 25.79 -9.58
C ASP A 345 2.72 25.34 -9.45
N HIS A 346 2.51 24.23 -8.74
CA HIS A 346 1.19 23.70 -8.38
C HIS A 346 0.20 23.64 -9.56
N ILE A 347 0.64 23.17 -10.73
CA ILE A 347 -0.23 23.06 -11.90
C ILE A 347 -1.39 22.10 -11.59
N PRO A 348 -2.66 22.52 -11.76
CA PRO A 348 -3.78 21.65 -11.45
C PRO A 348 -3.83 20.44 -12.40
N ILE A 349 -4.34 19.32 -11.90
CA ILE A 349 -4.52 18.11 -12.70
C ILE A 349 -5.66 18.39 -13.69
N PRO A 350 -5.43 18.25 -15.02
CA PRO A 350 -6.48 18.51 -16.00
C PRO A 350 -7.59 17.45 -15.93
N ASP A 351 -8.86 17.86 -16.06
CA ASP A 351 -10.00 16.93 -16.06
C ASP A 351 -9.84 15.77 -17.06
N SER A 352 -9.18 16.04 -18.20
CA SER A 352 -8.90 15.04 -19.22
C SER A 352 -8.08 13.86 -18.75
N TYR A 353 -7.29 14.03 -17.69
CA TYR A 353 -6.51 12.97 -17.07
C TYR A 353 -7.42 11.85 -16.52
N TRP A 354 -8.52 12.23 -15.88
CA TRP A 354 -9.44 11.29 -15.24
C TRP A 354 -10.28 10.49 -16.23
N PHE A 355 -10.34 10.89 -17.50
CA PHE A 355 -10.95 10.09 -18.57
C PHE A 355 -10.03 8.96 -19.05
N SER A 356 -8.75 8.98 -18.67
CA SER A 356 -7.80 7.91 -18.94
C SER A 356 -7.78 6.88 -17.80
N LYS A 357 -7.20 5.69 -18.04
CA LYS A 357 -7.10 4.64 -17.02
C LYS A 357 -6.01 4.99 -16.00
N VAL A 358 -6.41 5.41 -14.80
CA VAL A 358 -5.51 5.69 -13.68
C VAL A 358 -5.33 4.41 -12.85
N ALA A 359 -4.08 4.02 -12.62
CA ALA A 359 -3.73 2.88 -11.79
C ALA A 359 -4.01 3.20 -10.31
N PRO A 360 -4.51 2.23 -9.51
CA PRO A 360 -4.76 2.46 -8.08
C PRO A 360 -3.47 2.81 -7.32
N GLU A 361 -2.33 2.26 -7.74
CA GLU A 361 -1.02 2.59 -7.18
C GLU A 361 -0.65 4.06 -7.44
N THR A 362 -0.85 4.54 -8.67
CA THR A 362 -0.62 5.93 -9.06
C THR A 362 -1.54 6.88 -8.30
N TYR A 363 -2.83 6.53 -8.19
CA TYR A 363 -3.79 7.32 -7.42
C TYR A 363 -3.40 7.44 -5.93
N ALA A 364 -3.04 6.31 -5.30
CA ALA A 364 -2.59 6.27 -3.91
C ALA A 364 -1.36 7.16 -3.68
N VAL A 365 -0.38 7.09 -4.57
CA VAL A 365 0.82 7.93 -4.49
C VAL A 365 0.49 9.40 -4.74
N MET A 366 -0.37 9.75 -5.70
CA MET A 366 -0.80 11.14 -5.90
C MET A 366 -1.50 11.72 -4.67
N LYS A 367 -2.39 10.94 -4.03
CA LYS A 367 -3.03 11.31 -2.76
C LYS A 367 -1.99 11.53 -1.67
N TRP A 368 -1.02 10.63 -1.56
CA TRP A 368 0.05 10.71 -0.57
C TRP A 368 0.95 11.93 -0.77
N ILE A 369 1.41 12.21 -1.99
CA ILE A 369 2.24 13.39 -2.33
C ILE A 369 1.51 14.69 -1.95
N ARG A 370 0.17 14.75 -2.07
CA ARG A 370 -0.63 15.92 -1.68
C ARG A 370 -0.89 16.02 -0.17
N SER A 371 -0.81 14.92 0.56
CA SER A 371 -1.19 14.86 1.98
C SER A 371 -0.14 15.40 2.94
N LEU A 372 1.14 15.46 2.52
CA LEU A 372 2.26 15.88 3.36
C LEU A 372 3.11 16.92 2.62
N PRO A 373 3.75 17.87 3.33
CA PRO A 373 4.56 18.92 2.71
C PRO A 373 5.96 18.42 2.28
N PHE A 374 6.01 17.41 1.41
CA PHE A 374 7.26 16.85 0.89
C PHE A 374 8.14 17.92 0.23
N VAL A 375 9.40 18.01 0.68
CA VAL A 375 10.40 18.96 0.17
C VAL A 375 11.27 18.32 -0.89
N GLN A 376 11.69 17.09 -0.65
CA GLN A 376 12.65 16.36 -1.48
C GLN A 376 12.23 14.90 -1.63
N SER A 377 12.59 14.28 -2.77
CA SER A 377 12.34 12.87 -2.98
C SER A 377 13.32 12.19 -3.95
N ALA A 378 13.45 10.88 -3.85
CA ALA A 378 14.05 10.05 -4.88
C ALA A 378 13.18 8.82 -5.19
N SER A 379 13.02 8.53 -6.48
CA SER A 379 12.47 7.26 -6.99
C SER A 379 13.62 6.35 -7.41
N LEU A 380 13.68 5.12 -6.90
CA LEU A 380 14.76 4.16 -7.10
C LEU A 380 14.37 3.13 -8.18
N HIS A 381 15.22 3.01 -9.19
CA HIS A 381 15.04 2.26 -10.42
C HIS A 381 16.23 1.36 -10.74
N GLY A 382 16.09 0.52 -11.77
CA GLY A 382 17.13 -0.32 -12.30
C GLY A 382 17.07 -0.46 -13.82
N GLY A 383 18.21 -0.77 -14.42
CA GLY A 383 18.39 -0.88 -15.87
C GLY A 383 19.54 -0.02 -16.38
N GLU A 384 20.05 0.91 -15.56
CA GLU A 384 21.19 1.77 -15.85
C GLU A 384 21.90 2.18 -14.55
N LEU A 385 23.07 2.84 -14.61
CA LEU A 385 23.73 3.42 -13.45
C LEU A 385 23.94 4.94 -13.60
N VAL A 386 22.92 5.72 -13.28
CA VAL A 386 22.88 7.18 -13.47
C VAL A 386 21.81 7.83 -12.61
N ILE A 387 21.96 9.11 -12.26
CA ILE A 387 20.85 9.91 -11.73
C ILE A 387 20.20 10.71 -12.86
N SER A 388 18.92 10.45 -13.12
CA SER A 388 18.09 11.28 -13.98
C SER A 388 17.39 12.37 -13.17
N TYR A 389 17.42 13.62 -13.66
CA TYR A 389 16.71 14.75 -13.05
C TYR A 389 15.76 15.43 -14.07
N PRO A 390 14.66 16.04 -13.58
CA PRO A 390 13.69 16.74 -14.42
C PRO A 390 14.26 17.78 -15.39
N PHE A 391 13.56 18.09 -16.49
CA PHE A 391 12.32 17.42 -16.92
C PHE A 391 12.59 16.10 -17.65
N ASP A 392 11.70 15.12 -17.46
CA ASP A 392 11.67 13.86 -18.21
C ASP A 392 11.00 14.01 -19.59
N PHE A 393 10.06 14.95 -19.74
CA PHE A 393 9.40 15.20 -21.03
C PHE A 393 10.06 16.34 -21.81
N SER A 394 10.39 16.07 -23.08
CA SER A 394 11.01 17.05 -23.98
C SER A 394 10.05 18.15 -24.42
N LYS A 395 10.59 19.36 -24.61
CA LYS A 395 9.80 20.50 -25.11
C LYS A 395 9.24 20.26 -26.52
N HIS A 396 9.96 19.50 -27.35
CA HIS A 396 9.52 19.16 -28.69
C HIS A 396 8.97 17.73 -28.67
N PRO A 397 7.65 17.51 -28.82
CA PRO A 397 7.03 16.19 -28.60
C PRO A 397 7.58 15.06 -29.47
N HIS A 398 8.16 15.41 -30.63
CA HIS A 398 8.75 14.46 -31.58
C HIS A 398 10.26 14.26 -31.41
N GLU A 399 10.90 15.00 -30.50
CA GLU A 399 12.33 14.90 -30.25
C GLU A 399 12.57 13.98 -29.06
N GLU A 400 13.05 12.78 -29.36
CA GLU A 400 13.27 11.71 -28.37
C GLU A 400 14.40 12.02 -27.40
N LYS A 401 15.36 12.88 -27.77
CA LYS A 401 16.52 13.26 -26.95
C LYS A 401 16.78 14.75 -27.02
N MET A 402 16.22 15.51 -26.08
CA MET A 402 16.35 16.96 -26.05
C MET A 402 16.52 17.45 -24.61
N PHE A 403 17.59 18.21 -24.39
CA PHE A 403 17.82 18.86 -23.10
C PHE A 403 16.65 19.80 -22.74
N SER A 404 16.03 19.53 -21.60
CA SER A 404 14.82 20.21 -21.15
C SER A 404 14.95 20.70 -19.70
N PRO A 405 15.48 21.92 -19.49
CA PRO A 405 15.82 22.41 -18.16
C PRO A 405 14.58 22.85 -17.36
N THR A 406 14.65 22.63 -16.06
CA THR A 406 13.72 23.22 -15.09
C THR A 406 14.13 24.64 -14.71
N PRO A 407 13.22 25.45 -14.14
CA PRO A 407 13.60 26.71 -13.48
C PRO A 407 14.67 26.53 -12.38
N ASP A 408 14.68 25.38 -11.70
CA ASP A 408 15.61 25.03 -10.62
C ASP A 408 16.77 24.11 -11.09
N GLU A 409 17.16 24.19 -12.37
CA GLU A 409 18.16 23.34 -13.01
C GLU A 409 19.45 23.13 -12.19
N GLN A 410 19.98 24.21 -11.60
CA GLN A 410 21.23 24.15 -10.83
C GLN A 410 21.05 23.44 -9.49
N VAL A 411 19.85 23.52 -8.90
CA VAL A 411 19.50 22.81 -7.65
C VAL A 411 19.36 21.33 -7.96
N PHE A 412 18.65 20.96 -9.03
CA PHE A 412 18.53 19.56 -9.45
C PHE A 412 19.88 18.91 -9.78
N LYS A 413 20.77 19.63 -10.48
CA LYS A 413 22.14 19.16 -10.70
C LYS A 413 22.88 18.93 -9.39
N GLN A 414 22.73 19.81 -8.40
CA GLN A 414 23.36 19.64 -7.09
C GLN A 414 22.76 18.47 -6.29
N LEU A 415 21.45 18.27 -6.34
CA LEU A 415 20.77 17.13 -5.72
C LEU A 415 21.24 15.82 -6.34
N ALA A 416 21.21 15.73 -7.67
CA ALA A 416 21.68 14.56 -8.41
C ALA A 416 23.17 14.26 -8.13
N ARG A 417 24.01 15.30 -8.08
CA ARG A 417 25.42 15.19 -7.66
C ARG A 417 25.59 14.63 -6.27
N THR A 418 24.74 15.04 -5.33
CA THR A 418 24.87 14.62 -3.93
C THR A 418 24.74 13.11 -3.79
N TYR A 419 23.86 12.49 -4.57
CA TYR A 419 23.78 11.02 -4.65
C TYR A 419 24.93 10.43 -5.47
N ALA A 420 25.14 10.91 -6.71
CA ALA A 420 26.09 10.30 -7.66
C ALA A 420 27.55 10.34 -7.19
N ASP A 421 27.95 11.44 -6.55
CA ASP A 421 29.32 11.62 -6.06
C ASP A 421 29.58 10.83 -4.76
N ALA A 422 28.54 10.54 -3.97
CA ALA A 422 28.62 9.71 -2.77
C ALA A 422 28.49 8.20 -3.07
N HIS A 423 27.88 7.84 -4.21
CA HIS A 423 27.84 6.46 -4.67
C HIS A 423 29.23 5.98 -5.09
N ALA A 424 29.61 4.76 -4.68
CA ALA A 424 30.98 4.26 -4.84
C ALA A 424 31.52 4.24 -6.29
N THR A 425 30.64 4.06 -7.28
CA THR A 425 31.04 3.92 -8.68
C THR A 425 30.32 4.85 -9.66
N MET A 426 29.25 5.54 -9.27
CA MET A 426 28.35 6.21 -10.23
C MET A 426 29.03 7.44 -10.85
N SER A 427 29.84 8.15 -10.08
CA SER A 427 30.61 9.31 -10.57
C SER A 427 31.98 8.96 -11.17
N ASN A 428 32.39 7.68 -11.19
CA ASN A 428 33.71 7.29 -11.70
C ASN A 428 33.83 7.60 -13.21
N ASN A 429 35.07 7.57 -13.72
CA ASN A 429 35.34 7.82 -15.14
C ASN A 429 35.24 6.57 -16.04
N ASP A 430 34.81 5.44 -15.47
CA ASP A 430 34.66 4.19 -16.21
C ASP A 430 33.60 4.30 -17.31
N THR A 431 33.93 3.81 -18.51
CA THR A 431 33.11 3.88 -19.72
C THR A 431 32.23 2.66 -19.94
N ASP A 432 32.53 1.53 -19.30
CA ASP A 432 31.89 0.23 -19.56
C ASP A 432 30.98 -0.17 -18.39
N ARG A 433 29.81 0.47 -18.29
CA ARG A 433 28.85 0.19 -17.20
C ARG A 433 27.63 -0.58 -17.68
N CYS A 434 26.81 0.03 -18.55
CA CYS A 434 25.59 -0.60 -19.08
C CYS A 434 25.44 -0.38 -20.61
N GLY A 435 26.53 -0.13 -21.33
CA GLY A 435 26.52 0.20 -22.77
C GLY A 435 26.27 1.68 -23.10
N ALA A 436 25.76 2.48 -22.16
CA ALA A 436 25.71 3.95 -22.24
C ALA A 436 26.82 4.60 -21.39
N SER A 437 27.31 5.76 -21.83
CA SER A 437 28.50 6.41 -21.23
C SER A 437 28.15 7.77 -20.62
N PHE A 438 27.97 7.82 -19.29
CA PHE A 438 27.62 9.06 -18.55
C PHE A 438 28.82 9.70 -17.83
N TYR A 439 30.05 9.21 -18.06
CA TYR A 439 31.26 9.68 -17.38
C TYR A 439 31.52 11.19 -17.60
N ARG A 440 31.21 11.74 -18.78
CA ARG A 440 31.39 13.17 -19.08
C ARG A 440 30.56 14.06 -18.17
N ASN A 441 29.40 13.55 -17.76
CA ASN A 441 28.52 14.21 -16.82
C ASN A 441 28.66 13.60 -15.43
N ARG A 442 29.74 12.84 -15.15
CA ARG A 442 30.05 12.18 -13.87
C ARG A 442 28.81 11.54 -13.23
N GLY A 443 28.02 10.78 -14.00
CA GLY A 443 26.90 9.99 -13.47
C GLY A 443 25.56 10.72 -13.29
N ILE A 444 25.35 11.90 -13.88
CA ILE A 444 24.03 12.56 -13.89
C ILE A 444 23.56 12.89 -15.32
N ILE A 445 22.25 12.91 -15.56
CA ILE A 445 21.66 13.27 -16.84
C ILE A 445 20.28 13.94 -16.67
N ASN A 446 19.92 14.86 -17.57
CA ASN A 446 18.55 15.36 -17.66
C ASN A 446 17.67 14.30 -18.32
N GLY A 447 16.49 14.01 -17.78
CA GLY A 447 15.63 12.92 -18.25
C GLY A 447 15.31 12.98 -19.74
N ALA A 448 14.78 14.11 -20.21
CA ALA A 448 14.45 14.32 -21.61
C ALA A 448 15.67 14.27 -22.55
N LEU A 449 16.88 14.58 -22.06
CA LEU A 449 18.12 14.43 -22.83
C LEU A 449 18.53 12.97 -22.97
N TRP A 450 18.23 12.13 -21.98
CA TRP A 450 18.49 10.70 -22.04
C TRP A 450 17.50 10.02 -22.98
N TYR A 451 16.21 10.14 -22.67
CA TYR A 451 15.08 9.77 -23.53
C TYR A 451 13.80 10.45 -23.01
N SER A 452 13.02 11.03 -23.92
CA SER A 452 11.81 11.78 -23.59
C SER A 452 10.60 10.88 -23.33
N PHE A 453 9.87 11.14 -22.25
CA PHE A 453 8.57 10.53 -22.00
C PHE A 453 7.67 11.43 -21.13
N ALA A 454 6.36 11.34 -21.34
CA ALA A 454 5.37 12.06 -20.54
C ALA A 454 4.78 11.17 -19.43
N GLY A 455 4.18 11.80 -18.43
CA GLY A 455 3.46 11.12 -17.34
C GLY A 455 4.36 10.42 -16.31
N GLY A 456 5.58 10.91 -16.13
CA GLY A 456 6.51 10.46 -15.10
C GLY A 456 6.19 11.03 -13.72
N MET A 457 6.51 10.26 -12.67
CA MET A 457 6.29 10.67 -11.27
C MET A 457 7.16 11.88 -10.87
N SER A 458 8.39 11.93 -11.38
CA SER A 458 9.39 12.97 -11.06
C SER A 458 8.92 14.36 -11.47
N ASP A 459 8.49 14.52 -12.73
CA ASP A 459 7.92 15.75 -13.26
C ASP A 459 6.62 16.15 -12.53
N PHE A 460 5.77 15.18 -12.18
CA PHE A 460 4.54 15.42 -11.42
C PHE A 460 4.81 16.02 -10.03
N ASN A 461 5.75 15.45 -9.27
CA ASN A 461 6.15 15.99 -7.95
C ASN A 461 6.52 17.47 -8.07
N TYR A 462 7.41 17.80 -9.03
CA TYR A 462 7.95 19.15 -9.19
C TYR A 462 6.95 20.15 -9.76
N LEU A 463 5.99 19.73 -10.58
CA LEU A 463 5.01 20.64 -11.19
C LEU A 463 3.73 20.79 -10.36
N HIS A 464 3.34 19.78 -9.58
CA HIS A 464 2.08 19.78 -8.83
C HIS A 464 2.24 20.15 -7.35
N THR A 465 3.40 19.92 -6.74
CA THR A 465 3.64 20.13 -5.30
C THR A 465 4.95 20.85 -5.04
N ASN A 466 5.36 21.07 -3.78
CA ASN A 466 6.68 21.64 -3.49
C ASN A 466 7.85 20.65 -3.67
N CYS A 467 7.57 19.36 -3.82
CA CYS A 467 8.57 18.30 -3.78
C CYS A 467 9.50 18.32 -5.00
N MET A 468 10.82 18.28 -4.76
CA MET A 468 11.83 18.08 -5.79
C MET A 468 12.26 16.62 -5.82
N GLU A 469 11.82 15.87 -6.83
CA GLU A 469 12.13 14.45 -6.99
C GLU A 469 13.23 14.21 -8.04
N ILE A 470 14.13 13.28 -7.77
CA ILE A 470 15.09 12.74 -8.73
C ILE A 470 14.85 11.25 -8.97
N THR A 471 15.30 10.74 -10.12
CA THR A 471 15.24 9.31 -10.45
C THR A 471 16.64 8.71 -10.32
N VAL A 472 16.79 7.67 -9.50
CA VAL A 472 18.05 7.01 -9.17
C VAL A 472 18.08 5.64 -9.87
N GLU A 473 18.87 5.51 -10.94
CA GLU A 473 19.12 4.22 -11.58
C GLU A 473 20.32 3.55 -10.90
N LEU A 474 20.06 2.42 -10.22
CA LEU A 474 20.98 1.83 -9.25
C LEU A 474 21.97 0.81 -9.84
N GLY A 475 21.75 0.37 -11.07
CA GLY A 475 22.56 -0.66 -11.71
C GLY A 475 21.90 -1.22 -12.97
N CYS A 476 22.72 -1.82 -13.84
CA CYS A 476 22.27 -2.35 -15.13
C CYS A 476 21.33 -3.55 -14.98
N ASP A 477 21.64 -4.42 -14.02
CA ASP A 477 20.82 -5.57 -13.73
C ASP A 477 19.61 -5.12 -12.90
N LYS A 478 18.42 -5.27 -13.48
CA LYS A 478 17.17 -4.87 -12.84
C LYS A 478 16.84 -5.75 -11.64
N PHE A 479 17.24 -7.03 -11.71
CA PHE A 479 16.99 -8.03 -10.69
C PHE A 479 18.27 -8.85 -10.46
N PRO A 480 19.26 -8.26 -9.76
CA PRO A 480 20.56 -8.89 -9.57
C PRO A 480 20.49 -10.21 -8.80
N SER A 481 21.55 -11.01 -8.81
CA SER A 481 21.62 -12.18 -7.94
C SER A 481 21.67 -11.78 -6.45
N GLU A 482 21.21 -12.64 -5.54
CA GLU A 482 21.25 -12.34 -4.09
C GLU A 482 22.67 -12.05 -3.57
N ALA A 483 23.69 -12.66 -4.18
CA ALA A 483 25.09 -12.42 -3.84
C ALA A 483 25.53 -10.96 -4.05
N GLU A 484 24.86 -10.22 -4.93
CA GLU A 484 25.15 -8.80 -5.20
C GLU A 484 24.45 -7.84 -4.22
N LEU A 485 23.45 -8.29 -3.44
CA LEU A 485 22.67 -7.40 -2.57
C LEU A 485 23.52 -6.70 -1.50
N TYR A 486 24.44 -7.42 -0.86
CA TYR A 486 25.34 -6.82 0.14
C TYR A 486 26.37 -5.85 -0.47
N PRO A 487 27.10 -6.21 -1.56
CA PRO A 487 27.92 -5.26 -2.31
C PRO A 487 27.14 -4.00 -2.73
N GLU A 488 25.93 -4.14 -3.26
CA GLU A 488 25.12 -3.01 -3.70
C GLU A 488 24.65 -2.13 -2.56
N TRP A 489 24.26 -2.71 -1.42
CA TRP A 489 24.02 -1.96 -0.19
C TRP A 489 25.23 -1.12 0.21
N LYS A 490 26.44 -1.72 0.22
CA LYS A 490 27.66 -1.01 0.57
C LYS A 490 27.97 0.15 -0.39
N ARG A 491 27.67 -0.01 -1.69
CA ARG A 491 27.87 1.03 -2.71
C ARG A 491 26.89 2.21 -2.58
N ASN A 492 25.66 1.94 -2.11
CA ASN A 492 24.58 2.92 -2.05
C ASN A 492 24.35 3.55 -0.67
N LYS A 493 24.75 2.89 0.43
CA LYS A 493 24.45 3.34 1.80
C LYS A 493 24.84 4.80 2.05
N GLU A 494 26.06 5.19 1.69
CA GLU A 494 26.54 6.56 1.89
C GLU A 494 25.78 7.58 1.03
N ALA A 495 25.41 7.19 -0.18
CA ALA A 495 24.64 8.03 -1.09
C ALA A 495 23.21 8.27 -0.59
N LEU A 496 22.55 7.23 -0.07
CA LEU A 496 21.22 7.33 0.55
C LEU A 496 21.25 8.27 1.76
N LEU A 497 22.22 8.11 2.67
CA LEU A 497 22.35 8.97 3.84
C LEU A 497 22.68 10.42 3.46
N SER A 498 23.63 10.63 2.54
CA SER A 498 23.98 11.96 2.03
C SER A 498 22.79 12.66 1.36
N PHE A 499 21.94 11.89 0.66
CA PHE A 499 20.73 12.41 0.05
C PHE A 499 19.69 12.81 1.11
N LEU A 500 19.48 12.00 2.14
CA LEU A 500 18.60 12.35 3.26
C LEU A 500 19.04 13.66 3.95
N GLU A 501 20.34 13.83 4.19
CA GLU A 501 20.91 15.03 4.80
C GLU A 501 20.75 16.29 3.91
N SER A 502 20.67 16.11 2.60
CA SER A 502 20.63 17.24 1.65
C SER A 502 19.33 18.04 1.66
N VAL A 503 18.27 17.52 2.29
CA VAL A 503 17.00 18.26 2.49
C VAL A 503 17.19 19.50 3.38
N HIS A 504 18.24 19.53 4.19
CA HIS A 504 18.62 20.65 5.05
C HIS A 504 19.45 21.74 4.33
N ARG A 505 19.44 21.78 2.99
CA ARG A 505 20.09 22.84 2.21
C ARG A 505 19.13 23.97 1.85
N GLY A 506 19.68 25.11 1.44
CA GLY A 506 18.86 26.26 1.05
C GLY A 506 18.32 27.01 2.26
N ILE A 507 17.03 27.32 2.24
CA ILE A 507 16.34 28.07 3.31
C ILE A 507 15.08 27.36 3.78
N LYS A 508 14.68 27.68 5.01
CA LYS A 508 13.35 27.37 5.56
C LYS A 508 12.91 28.49 6.48
N GLY A 509 11.64 28.55 6.85
CA GLY A 509 11.12 29.55 7.77
C GLY A 509 9.61 29.54 7.85
N VAL A 510 9.04 30.51 8.57
CA VAL A 510 7.58 30.66 8.73
C VAL A 510 7.11 31.97 8.11
N VAL A 511 6.03 31.91 7.33
CA VAL A 511 5.26 33.08 6.92
C VAL A 511 4.08 33.22 7.88
N LYS A 512 4.04 34.34 8.60
CA LYS A 512 3.05 34.61 9.64
C LYS A 512 2.42 35.99 9.51
N ASP A 513 1.29 36.19 10.16
CA ASP A 513 0.66 37.51 10.29
C ASP A 513 1.27 38.34 11.44
N LEU A 514 0.78 39.56 11.64
CA LEU A 514 1.21 40.44 12.74
C LEU A 514 0.87 39.88 14.13
N ASP A 515 -0.13 39.01 14.22
CA ASP A 515 -0.57 38.36 15.46
C ASP A 515 0.28 37.12 15.79
N GLY A 516 1.15 36.72 14.86
CA GLY A 516 2.07 35.60 15.01
C GLY A 516 1.52 34.26 14.48
N ASN A 517 0.33 34.25 13.88
CA ASN A 517 -0.27 33.04 13.33
C ASN A 517 0.34 32.69 11.97
N GLY A 518 0.65 31.42 11.75
CA GLY A 518 1.11 30.91 10.46
C GLY A 518 0.08 31.12 9.36
N ILE A 519 0.54 31.50 8.17
CA ILE A 519 -0.33 31.71 7.00
C ILE A 519 -0.17 30.52 6.06
N LYS A 520 -1.17 29.64 6.02
CA LYS A 520 -1.27 28.52 5.09
C LYS A 520 -1.36 28.99 3.63
N GLY A 521 -0.65 28.32 2.72
CA GLY A 521 -0.73 28.58 1.29
C GLY A 521 -0.14 29.93 0.85
N ALA A 522 0.61 30.61 1.72
CA ALA A 522 1.42 31.76 1.33
C ALA A 522 2.48 31.32 0.32
N THR A 523 2.78 32.18 -0.64
CA THR A 523 3.75 31.91 -1.71
C THR A 523 5.08 32.57 -1.39
N VAL A 524 6.17 31.80 -1.45
CA VAL A 524 7.55 32.29 -1.33
C VAL A 524 8.23 32.17 -2.69
N SER A 525 8.49 33.33 -3.30
CA SER A 525 9.10 33.47 -4.62
C SER A 525 10.56 33.87 -4.53
N VAL A 526 11.38 33.39 -5.48
CA VAL A 526 12.81 33.71 -5.57
C VAL A 526 13.07 34.48 -6.85
N ARG A 527 13.59 35.70 -6.73
CA ARG A 527 13.86 36.56 -7.89
C ARG A 527 14.80 35.85 -8.87
N GLY A 528 14.33 35.66 -10.10
CA GLY A 528 15.10 35.03 -11.18
C GLY A 528 14.77 33.54 -11.39
N ILE A 529 14.08 32.90 -10.45
CA ILE A 529 13.61 31.53 -10.58
C ILE A 529 12.09 31.55 -10.74
N ARG A 530 11.59 31.13 -11.90
CA ARG A 530 10.15 31.07 -12.19
C ARG A 530 9.57 29.75 -11.68
N ARG A 531 9.66 29.55 -10.36
CA ARG A 531 9.07 28.44 -9.61
C ARG A 531 9.02 28.86 -8.14
N ASP A 532 7.82 29.10 -7.66
CA ASP A 532 7.57 29.55 -6.29
C ASP A 532 7.15 28.36 -5.42
N VAL A 533 7.40 28.40 -4.11
CA VAL A 533 6.93 27.37 -3.16
C VAL A 533 5.80 27.91 -2.30
N THR A 534 4.98 27.02 -1.75
CA THR A 534 3.89 27.37 -0.85
C THR A 534 4.17 26.93 0.58
N THR A 535 3.57 27.61 1.55
CA THR A 535 3.64 27.22 2.96
C THR A 535 2.65 26.10 3.29
N ALA A 536 3.02 25.26 4.26
CA ALA A 536 2.17 24.20 4.82
C ALA A 536 1.12 24.77 5.81
N GLU A 537 0.46 23.90 6.58
CA GLU A 537 -0.66 24.26 7.47
C GLU A 537 -0.29 25.36 8.47
N ASP A 538 0.87 25.22 9.13
CA ASP A 538 1.35 26.14 10.16
C ASP A 538 2.18 27.32 9.59
N GLY A 539 2.13 27.51 8.27
CA GLY A 539 2.78 28.63 7.60
C GLY A 539 4.28 28.45 7.37
N ASP A 540 4.85 27.30 7.67
CA ASP A 540 6.25 26.99 7.38
C ASP A 540 6.48 26.56 5.92
N TYR A 541 7.70 26.77 5.45
CA TYR A 541 8.12 26.44 4.09
C TYR A 541 9.58 26.04 4.05
N TRP A 542 9.94 25.33 2.98
CA TRP A 542 11.32 24.98 2.64
C TRP A 542 11.58 25.33 1.18
N ARG A 543 12.74 25.90 0.91
CA ARG A 543 13.17 26.24 -0.45
C ARG A 543 14.64 25.86 -0.62
N LEU A 544 14.86 24.76 -1.33
CA LEU A 544 16.19 24.31 -1.72
C LEU A 544 16.81 25.34 -2.68
N LEU A 545 18.00 25.82 -2.33
CA LEU A 545 18.73 26.84 -3.07
C LEU A 545 20.23 26.57 -2.99
N ASN A 546 20.91 26.86 -4.09
CA ASN A 546 22.36 26.82 -4.12
C ASN A 546 22.96 28.04 -3.39
N PRO A 547 24.22 27.94 -2.92
CA PRO A 547 24.94 29.07 -2.35
C PRO A 547 24.92 30.32 -3.23
N GLY A 548 24.79 31.50 -2.62
CA GLY A 548 24.68 32.76 -3.33
C GLY A 548 23.77 33.78 -2.66
N THR A 549 23.62 34.93 -3.30
CA THR A 549 22.67 35.97 -2.85
C THR A 549 21.34 35.80 -3.56
N HIS A 550 20.27 35.68 -2.78
CA HIS A 550 18.90 35.53 -3.25
C HIS A 550 18.03 36.68 -2.76
N ILE A 551 17.05 37.07 -3.57
CA ILE A 551 16.00 38.02 -3.16
C ILE A 551 14.69 37.24 -3.13
N LEU A 552 14.17 37.06 -1.93
CA LEU A 552 12.97 36.30 -1.63
C LEU A 552 11.80 37.26 -1.47
N THR A 553 10.61 36.87 -1.90
CA THR A 553 9.39 37.65 -1.66
C THR A 553 8.27 36.71 -1.22
N ALA A 554 7.70 36.98 -0.05
CA ALA A 554 6.53 36.28 0.46
C ALA A 554 5.25 37.08 0.16
N THR A 555 4.20 36.39 -0.27
CA THR A 555 2.89 36.95 -0.60
C THR A 555 1.76 36.00 -0.17
N ALA A 556 0.61 36.54 0.22
CA ALA A 556 -0.60 35.76 0.49
C ALA A 556 -1.85 36.59 0.11
N LYS A 557 -2.97 35.92 -0.21
CA LYS A 557 -4.23 36.61 -0.57
C LYS A 557 -4.74 37.39 0.64
N GLY A 558 -5.01 38.68 0.47
CA GLY A 558 -5.44 39.57 1.57
C GLY A 558 -4.30 40.05 2.49
N PHE A 559 -3.04 39.86 2.07
CA PHE A 559 -1.87 40.32 2.81
C PHE A 559 -0.93 41.16 1.95
N SER A 560 -0.11 41.99 2.61
CA SER A 560 0.97 42.74 1.99
C SER A 560 2.09 41.81 1.51
N LYS A 561 2.89 42.29 0.56
CA LYS A 561 4.08 41.56 0.07
C LYS A 561 5.33 42.04 0.83
N VAL A 562 6.19 41.11 1.20
CA VAL A 562 7.47 41.43 1.88
C VAL A 562 8.63 40.77 1.15
N SER A 563 9.67 41.56 0.85
CA SER A 563 10.88 41.07 0.20
C SER A 563 12.10 41.14 1.12
N LYS A 564 12.94 40.09 1.11
CA LYS A 564 14.19 40.01 1.87
C LYS A 564 15.35 39.61 0.96
N ARG A 565 16.52 40.19 1.20
CA ARG A 565 17.78 39.79 0.56
C ARG A 565 18.55 38.89 1.52
N VAL A 566 18.87 37.67 1.09
CA VAL A 566 19.54 36.65 1.91
C VAL A 566 20.81 36.17 1.20
N TYR A 567 21.86 35.91 1.96
CA TYR A 567 23.11 35.34 1.47
C TYR A 567 23.30 33.94 2.05
N LEU A 568 23.46 32.95 1.17
CA LEU A 568 23.71 31.55 1.52
C LEU A 568 25.19 31.24 1.30
N PRO A 569 25.93 30.81 2.35
CA PRO A 569 27.34 30.48 2.23
C PRO A 569 27.56 29.19 1.44
N HIS A 570 28.78 28.97 0.93
CA HIS A 570 29.12 27.75 0.18
C HIS A 570 29.04 26.47 1.01
N ASN A 571 29.45 26.54 2.28
CA ASN A 571 29.42 25.42 3.20
C ASN A 571 28.25 25.62 4.18
N MET A 572 27.11 25.01 3.87
CA MET A 572 25.94 25.01 4.74
C MET A 572 25.83 23.67 5.45
N ASN A 573 25.85 23.70 6.78
CA ASN A 573 25.58 22.51 7.61
C ASN A 573 24.09 22.43 8.03
N LYS A 574 23.34 23.51 7.84
CA LYS A 574 21.91 23.65 8.14
C LYS A 574 21.27 24.66 7.18
N ALA A 575 19.96 24.55 6.96
CA ALA A 575 19.21 25.49 6.15
C ALA A 575 19.19 26.88 6.82
N GLY A 576 19.25 27.94 6.01
CA GLY A 576 19.11 29.30 6.52
C GLY A 576 17.68 29.59 6.97
N LEU A 577 17.50 30.11 8.19
CA LEU A 577 16.18 30.45 8.72
C LEU A 577 15.75 31.85 8.23
N VAL A 578 14.62 31.93 7.53
CA VAL A 578 14.10 33.17 6.95
C VAL A 578 12.58 33.28 7.12
N ASP A 579 12.15 33.96 8.18
CA ASP A 579 10.72 34.17 8.42
C ASP A 579 10.19 35.39 7.67
N PHE A 580 8.89 35.44 7.43
CA PHE A 580 8.19 36.61 6.88
C PHE A 580 7.01 36.96 7.76
N VAL A 581 6.79 38.26 7.98
CA VAL A 581 5.61 38.78 8.67
C VAL A 581 4.85 39.60 7.65
N LEU A 582 3.60 39.22 7.36
CA LEU A 582 2.75 39.91 6.40
C LEU A 582 1.63 40.67 7.11
N GLU A 583 1.28 41.85 6.60
CA GLU A 583 0.22 42.69 7.17
C GLU A 583 -1.07 42.45 6.40
N LYS A 584 -2.23 42.37 7.08
CA LYS A 584 -3.53 42.23 6.41
C LYS A 584 -3.84 43.52 5.64
N VAL A 585 -4.19 43.38 4.37
CA VAL A 585 -4.55 44.50 3.48
C VAL A 585 -5.96 44.24 2.94
N PRO A 586 -6.84 45.28 2.85
CA PRO A 586 -8.14 45.12 2.23
C PRO A 586 -8.02 44.51 0.84
N VAL A 587 -8.75 43.42 0.60
CA VAL A 587 -8.82 42.80 -0.73
C VAL A 587 -9.65 43.73 -1.62
N GLU A 588 -9.01 44.46 -2.52
CA GLU A 588 -9.73 45.05 -3.65
C GLU A 588 -10.27 43.91 -4.51
N PRO A 589 -11.54 43.94 -4.96
CA PRO A 589 -12.08 42.91 -5.84
C PRO A 589 -11.34 42.96 -7.18
N ASP A 590 -10.37 42.07 -7.36
CA ASP A 590 -9.64 41.95 -8.61
C ASP A 590 -10.57 41.33 -9.66
N ILE A 591 -10.75 42.02 -10.79
CA ILE A 591 -11.59 41.61 -11.93
C ILE A 591 -11.09 40.26 -12.52
N ASN A 592 -9.87 39.84 -12.20
CA ASN A 592 -9.28 38.57 -12.61
C ASN A 592 -9.68 37.34 -11.78
N ASP A 593 -10.39 37.47 -10.65
CA ASP A 593 -10.86 36.32 -9.84
C ASP A 593 -11.89 35.44 -10.61
N HIS A 594 -12.41 35.93 -11.75
CA HIS A 594 -13.30 35.17 -12.63
C HIS A 594 -12.58 34.31 -13.70
N LEU A 595 -11.28 34.48 -13.92
CA LEU A 595 -10.55 33.80 -15.00
C LEU A 595 -9.55 32.74 -14.51
N PHE A 596 -9.13 32.81 -13.24
CA PHE A 596 -8.22 31.84 -12.64
C PHE A 596 -8.67 31.51 -11.23
N PRO A 597 -9.08 30.27 -10.96
CA PRO A 597 -9.68 29.95 -9.69
C PRO A 597 -8.61 29.95 -8.57
N THR A 598 -9.01 30.48 -7.43
CA THR A 598 -8.17 30.77 -6.26
C THR A 598 -7.64 29.50 -5.60
N THR A 599 -6.68 29.66 -4.68
CA THR A 599 -6.02 28.63 -3.86
C THR A 599 -6.95 27.65 -3.14
N ASP A 600 -8.27 27.83 -3.18
CA ASP A 600 -9.30 26.93 -2.62
C ASP A 600 -9.93 26.01 -3.68
N THR A 601 -9.47 26.08 -4.93
CA THR A 601 -9.95 25.24 -6.04
C THR A 601 -9.00 24.12 -6.44
N TRP A 602 -7.88 23.95 -5.72
CA TRP A 602 -7.00 22.78 -5.87
C TRP A 602 -7.72 21.45 -5.61
N ASP A 603 -8.83 21.49 -4.90
CA ASP A 603 -9.70 20.34 -4.62
C ASP A 603 -10.82 20.13 -5.66
N ARG A 604 -10.89 20.97 -6.69
CA ARG A 604 -11.92 20.82 -7.71
C ARG A 604 -11.48 19.78 -8.74
N PHE A 605 -12.13 18.62 -8.63
CA PHE A 605 -12.04 17.43 -9.50
C PHE A 605 -10.97 16.40 -9.12
N ASP A 606 -11.15 15.78 -7.94
CA ASP A 606 -10.82 14.36 -7.72
C ASP A 606 -12.15 13.59 -7.58
N PRO A 607 -12.59 12.82 -8.60
CA PRO A 607 -13.85 12.08 -8.55
C PRO A 607 -13.90 11.01 -7.45
N TYR A 608 -12.75 10.65 -6.86
CA TYR A 608 -12.66 9.64 -5.80
C TYR A 608 -12.70 10.24 -4.39
N ASN A 609 -12.35 11.51 -4.20
CA ASN A 609 -12.47 12.20 -2.89
C ASN A 609 -13.88 12.75 -2.60
N GLN A 610 -14.77 12.84 -3.59
CA GLN A 610 -16.13 13.36 -3.38
C GLN A 610 -17.15 12.33 -2.90
N PHE A 611 -16.81 11.03 -2.86
CA PHE A 611 -17.70 10.02 -2.30
C PHE A 611 -17.87 10.11 -0.77
N GLU A 612 -16.95 10.78 -0.06
CA GLU A 612 -17.12 11.04 1.39
C GLU A 612 -17.94 12.31 1.69
N ARG A 613 -17.99 13.30 0.78
CA ARG A 613 -18.73 14.56 1.00
C ARG A 613 -20.22 14.52 0.63
N TYR A 614 -20.67 13.53 -0.16
CA TYR A 614 -22.10 13.33 -0.42
C TYR A 614 -22.82 12.45 0.63
N SER A 615 -22.10 12.04 1.68
CA SER A 615 -22.61 11.15 2.73
C SER A 615 -22.87 11.88 4.07
N SER A 616 -22.81 13.21 4.09
CA SER A 616 -23.32 14.01 5.23
C SER A 616 -24.74 14.45 4.90
N PRO A 617 -25.78 13.94 5.59
CA PRO A 617 -27.14 14.39 5.34
C PRO A 617 -27.31 15.79 5.90
N ASP A 618 -27.62 16.74 5.01
CA ASP A 618 -28.32 17.95 5.42
C ASP A 618 -29.63 17.54 6.09
N VAL A 619 -29.81 18.04 7.32
CA VAL A 619 -30.98 17.84 8.17
C VAL A 619 -32.24 18.26 7.42
N ALA A 620 -33.11 17.31 7.11
CA ALA A 620 -34.51 17.54 6.81
C ALA A 620 -35.35 16.49 7.56
N GLU A 621 -36.13 16.98 8.51
CA GLU A 621 -37.11 16.24 9.30
C GLU A 621 -38.12 15.49 8.41
N GLY A 622 -38.42 14.24 8.76
CA GLY A 622 -39.55 13.50 8.20
C GLY A 622 -39.44 11.98 8.36
N ASP A 623 -39.96 11.46 9.47
CA ASP A 623 -40.19 10.05 9.81
C ASP A 623 -40.54 9.12 8.62
N VAL A 624 -39.75 8.04 8.45
CA VAL A 624 -40.17 6.62 8.58
C VAL A 624 -38.90 5.81 8.82
N GLU A 625 -38.71 5.22 10.01
CA GLU A 625 -37.62 4.26 10.29
C GLU A 625 -37.71 3.04 9.36
N ARG A 626 -36.88 3.05 8.32
CA ARG A 626 -36.40 1.83 7.66
C ARG A 626 -35.03 1.54 8.25
N GLU A 627 -34.89 0.42 8.95
CA GLU A 627 -33.56 -0.08 9.34
C GLU A 627 -32.70 -0.23 8.06
N GLU A 628 -31.75 0.68 7.88
CA GLU A 628 -30.75 0.57 6.82
C GLU A 628 -29.87 -0.65 7.14
N LYS A 629 -29.95 -1.66 6.28
CA LYS A 629 -29.09 -2.84 6.43
C LYS A 629 -27.64 -2.45 6.14
N PRO A 630 -26.65 -3.00 6.87
CA PRO A 630 -25.24 -2.66 6.69
C PRO A 630 -24.76 -2.81 5.25
N TRP A 631 -23.74 -2.04 4.85
CA TRP A 631 -23.22 -1.99 3.47
C TRP A 631 -22.86 -3.37 2.90
N TRP A 632 -22.36 -4.29 3.73
CA TRP A 632 -21.98 -5.65 3.35
C TRP A 632 -23.18 -6.56 3.06
N TRP A 633 -24.39 -6.18 3.48
CA TRP A 633 -25.62 -6.96 3.26
C TRP A 633 -25.93 -7.16 1.77
N ASN A 634 -25.58 -6.16 0.96
CA ASN A 634 -25.81 -6.18 -0.49
C ASN A 634 -25.07 -7.33 -1.17
N TYR A 635 -23.87 -7.68 -0.71
CA TYR A 635 -23.09 -8.81 -1.25
C TYR A 635 -23.86 -10.14 -1.16
N PHE A 636 -24.53 -10.39 -0.04
CA PHE A 636 -25.30 -11.62 0.14
C PHE A 636 -26.62 -11.57 -0.64
N SER A 637 -27.29 -10.42 -0.67
CA SER A 637 -28.59 -10.27 -1.35
C SER A 637 -28.51 -10.42 -2.87
N GLN A 638 -27.35 -10.13 -3.48
CA GLN A 638 -27.14 -10.20 -4.93
C GLN A 638 -26.58 -11.56 -5.40
N SER A 639 -26.21 -12.44 -4.47
CA SER A 639 -25.51 -13.70 -4.77
C SER A 639 -26.42 -14.88 -5.14
N GLY A 640 -27.75 -14.67 -5.22
CA GLY A 640 -28.73 -15.73 -5.54
C GLY A 640 -28.94 -16.77 -4.43
N ILE A 641 -28.30 -16.60 -3.28
CA ILE A 641 -28.44 -17.40 -2.06
C ILE A 641 -29.30 -16.60 -1.06
N SER A 642 -30.08 -17.27 -0.20
CA SER A 642 -30.83 -16.58 0.86
C SER A 642 -29.86 -15.80 1.76
N PRO A 643 -30.01 -14.48 1.91
CA PRO A 643 -29.06 -13.69 2.67
C PRO A 643 -29.06 -14.10 4.15
N PRO A 644 -27.88 -14.26 4.78
CA PRO A 644 -27.77 -14.79 6.14
C PRO A 644 -28.17 -13.74 7.18
N ASN A 645 -29.44 -13.73 7.59
CA ASN A 645 -29.94 -12.82 8.64
C ASN A 645 -29.17 -12.95 9.97
N TRP A 646 -28.55 -14.11 10.25
CA TRP A 646 -27.73 -14.34 11.44
C TRP A 646 -26.43 -13.53 11.48
N LEU A 647 -26.05 -12.84 10.40
CA LEU A 647 -24.94 -11.88 10.40
C LEU A 647 -25.34 -10.49 10.93
N LEU A 648 -26.63 -10.19 11.07
CA LEU A 648 -27.10 -8.92 11.63
C LEU A 648 -27.08 -8.97 13.16
N ARG A 649 -26.56 -7.92 13.81
CA ARG A 649 -26.51 -7.83 15.28
C ARG A 649 -27.87 -7.55 15.93
N ASN A 650 -28.75 -6.88 15.19
CA ASN A 650 -30.08 -6.45 15.64
C ASN A 650 -31.13 -7.01 14.68
N VAL A 651 -31.61 -8.23 14.94
CA VAL A 651 -32.76 -8.84 14.25
C VAL A 651 -33.92 -8.95 15.21
#